data_AF-A0A7S1Y7N0-F1
#
_entry.id   AF-A0A7S1Y7N0-F1
#
_cell.length_a   1.000
_cell.length_b   1.000
_cell.length_c   1.000
_cell.angle_alpha   90.00
_cell.angle_beta   90.00
_cell.angle_gamma   90.00
#
_symmetry.space_group_name_H-M   'P 1'
#
loop_
_entity.id
_entity.type
_entity.pdbx_description
1 polymer ?
#
loop_
_entity_poly.entity_id
_entity_poly.type
_entity_poly.pdbx_seq_one_letter_code
_entity_poly.pdbx_strand_id
1 'polypeptide(L)'
;TIAILCLAGGACLSEAFVAPSLRSATVCRHSRQHKHGCRLSASGDEASSKDDADSDMDWDKDIDYEKEWSKNEETDDLFDRVWGPEEKLIPKLNVEIPGLRLTEEDVEKINVEASKAIDQGYDKQLEDLERMREKLQREVSRQQERRKVNRELMGKRESAKLMAKVNKMTQDLLESTKEARESTRRAARADRESKGKPKEFGSWGTIDGAAVLVDTEFGDRESAMLGSVQNAVQKTEESVEEIDGSETNLVLIVADEDEDPIAKALIPSFAKQLEESFGDNLTVQVAKPSSSLPLGGNDAACLLLFASSFTQPPKKALQRMLSRTIKPNGKIGDPPTQIVCVSSLGTERVDKFPYSMQNFVGGKLEARRRVEECVVSTVQTRVVEPPLDYTICKFGDLVESSGDDDSKKKKLMEWALMPGDVLDDPISVEAAAATLVQAVAFQPMARNASLCASGDVALDTVTDDEWDEAFLRLSGPELKRFDEDFLLKEGEVGKDRLDSLCFFVQEWGNYLATNKNNGLTTPIRSEYSSTEPTTNSVQLRGGIRLIFLPTNTGKRYLNKAEERKRQSKGESIIIPLREKPGEGGVEVLVELVRDSQRLRVRVRRCNMIDDTVVKEMSESSILNKLEKALADWRDERPVEWTEEEM
;
A
#
# COMPACT_ATOMS: atom_id res chain seq x y z
N THR A 1 2.71 19.39 22.11
CA THR A 1 4.12 18.96 22.17
C THR A 1 4.47 18.11 20.97
N ILE A 2 5.45 18.52 20.18
CA ILE A 2 5.95 17.76 19.02
C ILE A 2 7.32 17.19 19.41
N ALA A 3 7.47 15.87 19.53
CA ALA A 3 8.79 15.28 19.65
C ALA A 3 9.30 14.97 18.23
N ILE A 4 10.34 15.66 17.77
CA ILE A 4 11.04 15.35 16.53
C ILE A 4 12.24 14.46 16.88
N LEU A 5 12.44 13.35 16.19
CA LEU A 5 13.54 12.41 16.41
C LEU A 5 14.39 12.34 15.14
N CYS A 6 15.53 13.04 15.12
CA CYS A 6 16.43 13.20 13.97
C CYS A 6 17.76 12.48 14.19
N LEU A 7 17.85 11.16 14.07
CA LEU A 7 19.16 10.49 14.26
C LEU A 7 20.03 10.61 13.00
N ALA A 8 20.50 11.81 12.65
CA ALA A 8 21.34 12.02 11.47
C ALA A 8 22.80 12.29 11.83
N GLY A 9 23.72 11.61 11.14
CA GLY A 9 25.11 12.04 10.99
C GLY A 9 25.17 13.42 10.33
N GLY A 10 26.07 14.27 10.83
CA GLY A 10 26.02 15.72 10.72
C GLY A 10 25.82 16.31 9.31
N ALA A 11 24.78 17.14 9.19
CA ALA A 11 24.78 18.36 8.39
C ALA A 11 23.80 19.35 9.05
N CYS A 12 24.22 20.60 9.21
CA CYS A 12 23.53 21.65 9.97
C CYS A 12 22.11 21.95 9.44
N LEU A 13 21.10 21.74 10.29
CA LEU A 13 19.78 22.39 10.20
C LEU A 13 19.66 23.35 11.39
N SER A 14 20.32 24.50 11.31
CA SER A 14 20.07 25.63 12.20
C SER A 14 19.72 26.82 11.31
N GLU A 15 18.51 27.35 11.46
CA GLU A 15 17.94 28.52 10.74
C GLU A 15 17.09 28.21 9.50
N ALA A 16 15.91 27.60 9.65
CA ALA A 16 14.79 27.75 8.69
C ALA A 16 13.46 27.21 9.26
N PHE A 17 12.85 27.91 10.23
CA PHE A 17 11.43 27.73 10.56
C PHE A 17 10.85 29.08 10.98
N VAL A 18 10.39 29.85 10.01
CA VAL A 18 9.54 31.02 10.21
C VAL A 18 8.28 30.79 9.38
N ALA A 19 7.18 30.39 10.03
CA ALA A 19 5.89 30.21 9.36
C ALA A 19 5.11 31.55 9.32
N PRO A 20 4.43 31.87 8.20
CA PRO A 20 3.57 33.06 8.10
C PRO A 20 2.19 32.83 8.75
N SER A 21 1.60 33.90 9.29
CA SER A 21 0.35 33.88 10.06
C SER A 21 -0.90 33.70 9.18
N LEU A 22 -1.77 32.73 9.49
CA LEU A 22 -3.10 32.57 8.86
C LEU A 22 -4.25 32.84 9.85
N ARG A 23 -5.32 33.49 9.37
CA ARG A 23 -6.50 33.94 10.15
C ARG A 23 -7.69 32.97 9.97
N SER A 24 -8.39 32.76 11.09
CA SER A 24 -9.57 31.90 11.34
C SER A 24 -10.81 32.15 10.45
N ALA A 25 -11.54 31.08 10.09
CA ALA A 25 -12.93 31.13 9.63
C ALA A 25 -13.80 29.97 10.18
N THR A 26 -15.10 30.27 10.30
CA THR A 26 -16.09 29.72 11.25
C THR A 26 -17.00 28.63 10.65
N VAL A 27 -17.44 27.70 11.50
CA VAL A 27 -18.36 26.57 11.23
C VAL A 27 -19.83 27.00 11.10
N CYS A 28 -20.61 26.40 10.18
CA CYS A 28 -22.08 26.42 10.23
C CYS A 28 -22.76 25.10 9.76
N ARG A 29 -23.86 24.75 10.45
CA ARG A 29 -24.61 23.47 10.44
C ARG A 29 -25.90 23.51 9.58
N HIS A 30 -26.19 22.36 8.95
CA HIS A 30 -27.47 21.64 8.76
C HIS A 30 -28.72 22.33 8.16
N SER A 31 -29.38 21.68 7.18
CA SER A 31 -30.77 21.18 7.34
C SER A 31 -31.16 20.13 6.27
N ARG A 32 -32.04 19.20 6.65
CA ARG A 32 -32.66 18.11 5.85
C ARG A 32 -34.05 18.55 5.35
N GLN A 33 -34.51 18.04 4.20
CA GLN A 33 -35.92 17.63 4.01
C GLN A 33 -36.19 16.74 2.76
N HIS A 34 -36.62 15.49 3.04
CA HIS A 34 -37.76 14.72 2.50
C HIS A 34 -38.47 15.11 1.16
N LYS A 35 -38.63 14.16 0.19
CA LYS A 35 -39.87 13.36 -0.09
C LYS A 35 -39.86 12.55 -1.40
N HIS A 36 -40.63 11.44 -1.36
CA HIS A 36 -41.38 10.66 -2.38
C HIS A 36 -40.96 10.74 -3.87
N GLY A 37 -40.82 9.66 -4.65
CA GLY A 37 -41.47 8.34 -4.63
C GLY A 37 -42.27 8.18 -5.93
N CYS A 38 -41.96 7.17 -6.77
CA CYS A 38 -42.91 6.52 -7.67
C CYS A 38 -42.26 5.34 -8.41
N ARG A 39 -43.09 4.33 -8.66
CA ARG A 39 -42.74 2.95 -9.03
C ARG A 39 -43.54 2.62 -10.28
N LEU A 40 -42.88 2.24 -11.37
CA LEU A 40 -43.54 1.59 -12.51
C LEU A 40 -42.62 0.51 -13.12
N SER A 41 -43.31 -0.50 -13.63
CA SER A 41 -42.92 -1.87 -13.95
C SER A 41 -42.89 -2.13 -15.46
N ALA A 42 -42.06 -3.08 -15.92
CA ALA A 42 -42.27 -4.03 -17.04
C ALA A 42 -40.89 -4.51 -17.52
N SER A 43 -40.47 -5.76 -17.30
CA SER A 43 -40.77 -7.01 -18.04
C SER A 43 -40.20 -7.04 -19.47
N GLY A 44 -39.23 -7.93 -19.69
CA GLY A 44 -38.66 -8.24 -20.99
C GLY A 44 -37.57 -9.28 -20.85
N ASP A 45 -37.94 -10.55 -20.95
CA ASP A 45 -37.05 -11.70 -21.05
C ASP A 45 -36.40 -11.74 -22.44
N GLU A 46 -35.09 -12.03 -22.54
CA GLU A 46 -34.56 -12.83 -23.66
C GLU A 46 -33.14 -13.37 -23.41
N ALA A 47 -32.92 -14.56 -23.99
CA ALA A 47 -31.86 -15.55 -23.78
C ALA A 47 -30.48 -15.10 -24.33
N SER A 48 -29.38 -15.18 -23.56
CA SER A 48 -28.51 -16.35 -23.33
C SER A 48 -27.79 -16.89 -24.57
N SER A 49 -26.52 -16.50 -24.74
CA SER A 49 -25.47 -17.35 -25.31
C SER A 49 -24.22 -17.27 -24.42
N LYS A 50 -23.64 -18.44 -24.14
CA LYS A 50 -22.45 -18.69 -23.31
C LYS A 50 -21.25 -18.82 -24.23
N ASP A 51 -20.13 -18.20 -23.87
CA ASP A 51 -18.81 -18.62 -24.32
C ASP A 51 -17.85 -18.58 -23.12
N ASP A 52 -17.22 -19.74 -22.88
CA ASP A 52 -16.29 -20.03 -21.79
C ASP A 52 -14.88 -19.49 -22.12
N ALA A 53 -14.23 -18.83 -21.15
CA ALA A 53 -12.80 -18.51 -21.23
C ALA A 53 -12.11 -18.75 -19.88
N ASP A 54 -11.28 -19.78 -19.87
CA ASP A 54 -10.48 -20.30 -18.75
C ASP A 54 -9.44 -19.27 -18.25
N SER A 55 -9.37 -19.09 -16.92
CA SER A 55 -8.37 -18.26 -16.24
C SER A 55 -7.31 -19.13 -15.58
N ASP A 56 -6.09 -19.12 -16.11
CA ASP A 56 -4.89 -19.66 -15.46
C ASP A 56 -4.47 -18.78 -14.27
N MET A 57 -4.45 -19.33 -13.06
CA MET A 57 -3.87 -18.69 -11.87
C MET A 57 -2.73 -19.53 -11.29
N ASP A 58 -1.62 -18.81 -11.07
CA ASP A 58 -0.32 -19.23 -10.55
C ASP A 58 -0.37 -19.42 -9.01
N TRP A 59 -0.01 -20.60 -8.51
CA TRP A 59 -0.16 -21.00 -7.09
C TRP A 59 1.17 -21.14 -6.33
N ASP A 60 2.27 -20.60 -6.84
CA ASP A 60 3.58 -20.74 -6.19
C ASP A 60 3.87 -19.56 -5.25
N LYS A 61 3.44 -19.71 -3.99
CA LYS A 61 4.12 -19.08 -2.83
C LYS A 61 4.41 -20.12 -1.75
N ASP A 62 5.70 -20.25 -1.49
CA ASP A 62 6.38 -21.21 -0.64
C ASP A 62 5.77 -21.36 0.76
N ILE A 63 5.24 -22.55 1.04
CA ILE A 63 4.97 -23.02 2.40
C ILE A 63 5.95 -24.16 2.69
N ASP A 64 6.90 -23.88 3.58
CA ASP A 64 7.91 -24.82 4.05
C ASP A 64 7.30 -25.72 5.15
N TYR A 65 6.60 -26.77 4.71
CA TYR A 65 5.85 -27.70 5.58
C TYR A 65 6.72 -28.52 6.53
N GLU A 66 8.04 -28.58 6.33
CA GLU A 66 8.92 -29.44 7.14
C GLU A 66 9.40 -28.77 8.44
N LYS A 67 9.20 -27.47 8.62
CA LYS A 67 9.71 -26.72 9.79
C LYS A 67 8.74 -26.58 10.97
N GLU A 68 7.45 -26.86 10.77
CA GLU A 68 6.41 -26.70 11.81
C GLU A 68 6.03 -27.98 12.57
N TRP A 69 6.67 -29.12 12.27
CA TRP A 69 6.41 -30.40 12.96
C TRP A 69 7.59 -30.87 13.83
N SER A 70 8.42 -29.95 14.34
CA SER A 70 9.34 -30.29 15.42
C SER A 70 8.56 -30.49 16.71
N LYS A 71 8.35 -31.77 17.06
CA LYS A 71 7.91 -32.35 18.34
C LYS A 71 7.83 -31.35 19.50
N ASN A 72 6.62 -30.84 19.76
CA ASN A 72 6.28 -30.32 21.08
C ASN A 72 6.02 -31.52 21.99
N GLU A 73 6.97 -31.85 22.86
CA GLU A 73 6.88 -32.89 23.90
C GLU A 73 6.08 -32.42 25.14
N GLU A 74 5.28 -31.35 25.05
CA GLU A 74 4.54 -30.76 26.19
C GLU A 74 3.00 -30.91 26.10
N THR A 75 2.47 -31.70 25.15
CA THR A 75 1.01 -31.84 24.99
C THR A 75 0.38 -33.00 25.77
N ASP A 76 1.17 -33.85 26.43
CA ASP A 76 0.64 -35.03 27.13
C ASP A 76 -0.10 -34.66 28.44
N ASP A 77 0.20 -33.52 29.07
CA ASP A 77 -0.45 -33.10 30.31
C ASP A 77 -1.86 -32.48 30.12
N LEU A 78 -2.25 -32.17 28.87
CA LEU A 78 -3.56 -31.57 28.59
C LEU A 78 -4.63 -32.63 28.28
N PHE A 79 -4.24 -33.83 27.84
CA PHE A 79 -5.17 -34.90 27.50
C PHE A 79 -5.75 -35.58 28.75
N ASP A 80 -4.95 -35.76 29.80
CA ASP A 80 -5.38 -36.33 31.09
C ASP A 80 -6.30 -35.41 31.91
N ARG A 81 -6.32 -34.11 31.59
CA ARG A 81 -7.09 -33.12 32.36
C ARG A 81 -8.53 -32.93 31.85
N VAL A 82 -8.81 -33.35 30.61
CA VAL A 82 -10.14 -33.26 29.99
C VAL A 82 -10.93 -34.56 30.14
N TRP A 83 -10.25 -35.70 30.26
CA TRP A 83 -10.85 -37.01 30.45
C TRP A 83 -10.44 -37.58 31.81
N GLY A 84 -11.14 -37.14 32.87
CA GLY A 84 -11.00 -37.75 34.19
C GLY A 84 -11.34 -39.26 34.19
N PRO A 85 -11.03 -39.97 35.29
CA PRO A 85 -11.06 -41.44 35.33
C PRO A 85 -12.45 -41.97 34.96
N GLU A 86 -12.42 -42.92 34.02
CA GLU A 86 -13.54 -43.59 33.37
C GLU A 86 -14.75 -43.87 34.28
N GLU A 87 -15.73 -42.95 34.30
CA GLU A 87 -17.10 -43.33 34.55
C GLU A 87 -17.61 -44.04 33.30
N LYS A 88 -17.67 -45.38 33.38
CA LYS A 88 -18.28 -46.24 32.36
C LYS A 88 -19.70 -45.76 32.06
N LEU A 89 -19.84 -44.93 31.03
CA LEU A 89 -21.10 -44.57 30.40
C LEU A 89 -21.65 -45.83 29.70
N ILE A 90 -22.25 -46.73 30.49
CA ILE A 90 -23.16 -47.74 29.97
C ILE A 90 -24.46 -46.98 29.67
N PRO A 91 -24.84 -46.78 28.39
CA PRO A 91 -26.12 -46.14 28.09
C PRO A 91 -27.24 -47.05 28.63
N LYS A 92 -27.91 -46.61 29.70
CA LYS A 92 -29.11 -47.27 30.21
C LYS A 92 -30.23 -47.08 29.20
N LEU A 93 -30.34 -48.01 28.25
CA LEU A 93 -31.51 -48.17 27.39
C LEU A 93 -32.66 -48.73 28.25
N ASN A 94 -33.29 -47.87 29.03
CA ASN A 94 -34.58 -48.16 29.67
C ASN A 94 -35.69 -48.09 28.62
N VAL A 95 -35.75 -49.08 27.73
CA VAL A 95 -36.91 -49.31 26.87
C VAL A 95 -37.65 -50.50 27.47
N GLU A 96 -38.65 -50.23 28.30
CA GLU A 96 -39.59 -51.25 28.77
C GLU A 96 -40.47 -51.68 27.59
N ILE A 97 -40.17 -52.84 26.99
CA ILE A 97 -41.03 -53.47 25.98
C ILE A 97 -42.07 -54.32 26.75
N PRO A 98 -43.36 -53.91 26.81
CA PRO A 98 -44.34 -54.64 27.60
C PRO A 98 -44.67 -55.97 26.92
N GLY A 99 -44.36 -57.09 27.57
CA GLY A 99 -44.84 -58.42 27.16
C GLY A 99 -43.79 -59.54 27.04
N LEU A 100 -42.49 -59.22 27.07
CA LEU A 100 -41.42 -60.23 27.08
C LEU A 100 -40.87 -60.42 28.50
N ARG A 101 -41.31 -61.47 29.19
CA ARG A 101 -40.63 -61.96 30.41
C ARG A 101 -39.43 -62.80 29.98
N LEU A 102 -38.34 -62.13 29.62
CA LEU A 102 -37.06 -62.80 29.41
C LEU A 102 -36.52 -63.24 30.77
N THR A 103 -36.05 -64.48 30.86
CA THR A 103 -35.37 -64.96 32.07
C THR A 103 -33.99 -64.31 32.17
N GLU A 104 -33.41 -64.20 33.38
CA GLU A 104 -32.07 -63.60 33.55
C GLU A 104 -31.01 -64.27 32.66
N GLU A 105 -31.12 -65.59 32.45
CA GLU A 105 -30.24 -66.35 31.55
C GLU A 105 -30.36 -65.93 30.07
N ASP A 106 -31.56 -65.55 29.62
CA ASP A 106 -31.76 -65.10 28.24
C ASP A 106 -31.22 -63.69 28.03
N VAL A 107 -31.29 -62.83 29.05
CA VAL A 107 -30.71 -61.47 29.01
C VAL A 107 -29.19 -61.55 28.94
N GLU A 108 -28.56 -62.44 29.71
CA GLU A 108 -27.11 -62.65 29.63
C GLU A 108 -26.69 -63.18 28.26
N LYS A 109 -27.41 -64.15 27.69
CA LYS A 109 -27.12 -64.66 26.33
C LYS A 109 -27.26 -63.58 25.28
N ILE A 110 -28.33 -62.77 25.34
CA ILE A 110 -28.53 -61.65 24.41
C ILE A 110 -27.42 -60.61 24.56
N ASN A 111 -26.98 -60.29 25.76
CA ASN A 111 -25.89 -59.34 25.99
C ASN A 111 -24.54 -59.88 25.46
N VAL A 112 -24.26 -61.18 25.61
CA VAL A 112 -23.06 -61.82 25.06
C VAL A 112 -23.10 -61.87 23.53
N GLU A 113 -24.25 -62.19 22.94
CA GLU A 113 -24.41 -62.18 21.48
C GLU A 113 -24.36 -60.77 20.90
N ALA A 114 -24.98 -59.79 21.57
CA ALA A 114 -24.96 -58.39 21.17
C ALA A 114 -23.55 -57.79 21.27
N SER A 115 -22.82 -58.03 22.36
CA SER A 115 -21.43 -57.58 22.50
C SER A 115 -20.55 -58.20 21.42
N LYS A 116 -20.67 -59.50 21.15
CA LYS A 116 -19.92 -60.17 20.09
C LYS A 116 -20.24 -59.63 18.69
N ALA A 117 -21.50 -59.30 18.41
CA ALA A 117 -21.90 -58.69 17.14
C ALA A 117 -21.38 -57.25 16.99
N ILE A 118 -21.34 -56.49 18.09
CA ILE A 118 -20.77 -55.15 18.14
C ILE A 118 -19.26 -55.18 17.91
N ASP A 119 -18.54 -56.08 18.59
CA ASP A 119 -17.09 -56.25 18.44
C ASP A 119 -16.73 -56.64 17.00
N GLN A 120 -17.47 -57.58 16.39
CA GLN A 120 -17.30 -57.93 14.98
C GLN A 120 -17.59 -56.76 14.02
N GLY A 121 -18.53 -55.88 14.40
CA GLY A 121 -18.82 -54.66 13.66
C GLY A 121 -17.66 -53.67 13.72
N TYR A 122 -17.06 -53.49 14.89
CA TYR A 122 -15.90 -52.61 15.09
C TYR A 122 -14.66 -53.13 14.39
N ASP A 123 -14.37 -54.43 14.46
CA ASP A 123 -13.21 -55.03 13.78
C ASP A 123 -13.29 -54.81 12.26
N LYS A 124 -14.48 -54.99 11.67
CA LYS A 124 -14.68 -54.75 10.24
C LYS A 124 -14.52 -53.28 9.87
N GLN A 125 -15.00 -52.35 10.72
CA GLN A 125 -14.82 -50.92 10.50
C GLN A 125 -13.35 -50.50 10.65
N LEU A 126 -12.61 -51.10 11.58
CA LEU A 126 -11.17 -50.90 11.76
C LEU A 126 -10.40 -51.36 10.51
N GLU A 127 -10.69 -52.54 9.98
CA GLU A 127 -10.07 -53.02 8.73
C GLU A 127 -10.35 -52.08 7.54
N ASP A 128 -11.59 -51.57 7.41
CA ASP A 128 -11.94 -50.65 6.33
C ASP A 128 -11.28 -49.27 6.51
N LEU A 129 -11.14 -48.79 7.74
CA LEU A 129 -10.39 -47.58 8.07
C LEU A 129 -8.90 -47.72 7.74
N GLU A 130 -8.28 -48.86 8.07
CA GLU A 130 -6.90 -49.15 7.72
C GLU A 130 -6.69 -49.20 6.20
N ARG A 131 -7.60 -49.85 5.47
CA ARG A 131 -7.58 -49.85 4.00
C ARG A 131 -7.73 -48.46 3.41
N MET A 132 -8.59 -47.60 3.97
CA MET A 132 -8.72 -46.21 3.52
C MET A 132 -7.46 -45.39 3.83
N ARG A 133 -6.87 -45.58 5.01
CA ARG A 133 -5.61 -44.92 5.39
C ARG A 133 -4.47 -45.30 4.44
N GLU A 134 -4.35 -46.58 4.10
CA GLU A 134 -3.36 -47.03 3.11
C GLU A 134 -3.60 -46.44 1.71
N LYS A 135 -4.86 -46.40 1.25
CA LYS A 135 -5.21 -45.78 -0.05
C LYS A 135 -4.85 -44.30 -0.08
N LEU A 136 -5.23 -43.56 0.97
CA LEU A 136 -4.90 -42.13 1.10
C LEU A 136 -3.39 -41.91 1.15
N GLN A 137 -2.65 -42.71 1.91
CA GLN A 137 -1.20 -42.60 2.00
C GLN A 137 -0.52 -42.87 0.65
N ARG A 138 -1.01 -43.84 -0.13
CA ARG A 138 -0.54 -44.08 -1.52
C ARG A 138 -0.89 -42.92 -2.45
N GLU A 139 -2.08 -42.34 -2.34
CA GLU A 139 -2.46 -41.18 -3.16
C GLU A 139 -1.66 -39.93 -2.83
N VAL A 140 -1.43 -39.64 -1.54
CA VAL A 140 -0.58 -38.54 -1.09
C VAL A 140 0.84 -38.70 -1.61
N SER A 141 1.42 -39.92 -1.52
CA SER A 141 2.76 -40.20 -2.05
C SER A 141 2.84 -39.97 -3.57
N ARG A 142 1.83 -40.45 -4.33
CA ARG A 142 1.74 -40.20 -5.78
C ARG A 142 1.56 -38.71 -6.12
N GLN A 143 0.80 -37.96 -5.31
CA GLN A 143 0.65 -36.52 -5.50
C GLN A 143 1.95 -35.76 -5.19
N GLN A 144 2.69 -36.17 -4.16
CA GLN A 144 3.99 -35.58 -3.84
C GLN A 144 5.01 -35.81 -4.97
N GLU A 145 5.08 -37.01 -5.54
CA GLU A 145 5.92 -37.30 -6.71
C GLU A 145 5.55 -36.45 -7.93
N ARG A 146 4.24 -36.35 -8.24
CA ARG A 146 3.75 -35.49 -9.32
C ARG A 146 4.11 -34.02 -9.09
N ARG A 147 3.97 -33.52 -7.86
CA ARG A 147 4.35 -32.15 -7.50
C ARG A 147 5.86 -31.92 -7.59
N LYS A 148 6.68 -32.93 -7.26
CA LYS A 148 8.14 -32.84 -7.41
C LYS A 148 8.54 -32.73 -8.89
N VAL A 149 7.99 -33.60 -9.75
CA VAL A 149 8.25 -33.56 -11.19
C VAL A 149 7.77 -32.25 -11.82
N ASN A 150 6.60 -31.75 -11.42
CA ASN A 150 6.10 -30.45 -11.91
C ASN A 150 6.98 -29.28 -11.46
N ARG A 151 7.42 -29.26 -10.19
CA ARG A 151 8.36 -28.23 -9.69
C ARG A 151 9.68 -28.26 -10.46
N GLU A 152 10.23 -29.44 -10.74
CA GLU A 152 11.45 -29.56 -11.55
C GLU A 152 11.25 -29.09 -13.00
N LEU A 153 10.09 -29.37 -13.61
CA LEU A 153 9.78 -28.90 -14.97
C LEU A 153 9.54 -27.39 -15.01
N MET A 154 8.86 -26.81 -14.02
CA MET A 154 8.65 -25.36 -13.92
C MET A 154 9.98 -24.65 -13.68
N GLY A 155 10.82 -25.13 -12.75
CA GLY A 155 12.16 -24.59 -12.53
C GLY A 155 13.04 -24.63 -13.78
N LYS A 156 12.97 -25.69 -14.60
CA LYS A 156 13.65 -25.75 -15.90
C LYS A 156 13.11 -24.73 -16.91
N ARG A 157 11.79 -24.50 -16.94
CA ARG A 157 11.16 -23.50 -17.84
C ARG A 157 11.52 -22.08 -17.44
N GLU A 158 11.52 -21.78 -16.15
CA GLU A 158 11.92 -20.46 -15.64
C GLU A 158 13.40 -20.20 -15.86
N SER A 159 14.26 -21.18 -15.58
CA SER A 159 15.69 -21.10 -15.90
C SER A 159 15.92 -20.84 -17.39
N ALA A 160 15.19 -21.52 -18.29
CA ALA A 160 15.27 -21.28 -19.72
C ALA A 160 14.79 -19.88 -20.13
N LYS A 161 13.70 -19.37 -19.53
CA LYS A 161 13.22 -17.99 -19.74
C LYS A 161 14.24 -16.95 -19.26
N LEU A 162 14.85 -17.17 -18.10
CA LEU A 162 15.91 -16.29 -17.57
C LEU A 162 17.13 -16.29 -18.49
N MET A 163 17.59 -17.47 -18.95
CA MET A 163 18.70 -17.57 -19.90
C MET A 163 18.38 -16.89 -21.24
N ALA A 164 17.15 -17.00 -21.74
CA ALA A 164 16.71 -16.28 -22.94
C ALA A 164 16.73 -14.76 -22.73
N LYS A 165 16.30 -14.27 -21.56
CA LYS A 165 16.34 -12.85 -21.22
C LYS A 165 17.77 -12.34 -21.06
N VAL A 166 18.66 -13.10 -20.43
CA VAL A 166 20.09 -12.78 -20.30
C VAL A 166 20.74 -12.72 -21.68
N ASN A 167 20.45 -13.68 -22.57
CA ASN A 167 20.96 -13.65 -23.94
C ASN A 167 20.45 -12.43 -24.71
N LYS A 168 19.17 -12.07 -24.56
CA LYS A 168 18.60 -10.86 -25.17
C LYS A 168 19.28 -9.59 -24.64
N MET A 169 19.38 -9.43 -23.32
CA MET A 169 20.08 -8.28 -22.72
C MET A 169 21.55 -8.21 -23.12
N THR A 170 22.22 -9.35 -23.23
CA THR A 170 23.61 -9.43 -23.70
C THR A 170 23.70 -9.02 -25.17
N GLN A 171 22.77 -9.46 -26.01
CA GLN A 171 22.71 -9.05 -27.42
C GLN A 171 22.41 -7.56 -27.56
N ASP A 172 21.42 -7.03 -26.85
CA ASP A 172 21.07 -5.61 -26.84
C ASP A 172 22.25 -4.74 -26.36
N LEU A 173 22.99 -5.20 -25.33
CA LEU A 173 24.22 -4.55 -24.86
C LEU A 173 25.35 -4.65 -25.88
N LEU A 174 25.46 -5.78 -26.59
CA LEU A 174 26.44 -5.92 -27.66
C LEU A 174 26.07 -5.07 -28.90
N GLU A 175 24.80 -4.85 -29.17
CA GLU A 175 24.37 -3.98 -30.27
C GLU A 175 24.55 -2.51 -29.90
N SER A 176 24.16 -2.10 -28.70
CA SER A 176 24.30 -0.70 -28.24
C SER A 176 25.76 -0.27 -28.08
N THR A 177 26.65 -1.17 -27.65
CA THR A 177 28.08 -0.88 -27.50
C THR A 177 28.90 -1.10 -28.78
N LYS A 178 28.25 -1.45 -29.92
CA LYS A 178 28.97 -1.75 -31.17
C LYS A 178 29.75 -0.53 -31.67
N GLU A 179 29.14 0.65 -31.67
CA GLU A 179 29.79 1.89 -32.12
C GLU A 179 30.95 2.29 -31.21
N ALA A 180 30.77 2.20 -29.89
CA ALA A 180 31.84 2.47 -28.92
C ALA A 180 33.01 1.50 -29.06
N ARG A 181 32.75 0.21 -29.35
CA ARG A 181 33.81 -0.77 -29.60
C ARG A 181 34.50 -0.54 -30.94
N GLU A 182 33.77 -0.11 -31.97
CA GLU A 182 34.37 0.28 -33.24
C GLU A 182 35.20 1.56 -33.12
N SER A 183 34.74 2.57 -32.37
CA SER A 183 35.51 3.79 -32.13
C SER A 183 36.78 3.50 -31.33
N THR A 184 36.69 2.65 -30.29
CA THR A 184 37.87 2.19 -29.52
C THR A 184 38.84 1.41 -30.40
N ARG A 185 38.36 0.55 -31.30
CA ARG A 185 39.22 -0.16 -32.27
C ARG A 185 39.89 0.80 -33.25
N ARG A 186 39.18 1.83 -33.72
CA ARG A 186 39.76 2.88 -34.58
C ARG A 186 40.81 3.69 -33.83
N ALA A 187 40.54 4.10 -32.59
CA ALA A 187 41.50 4.81 -31.75
C ALA A 187 42.77 3.97 -31.49
N ALA A 188 42.62 2.69 -31.14
CA ALA A 188 43.73 1.78 -30.93
C ALA A 188 44.56 1.53 -32.22
N ARG A 189 43.90 1.54 -33.39
CA ARG A 189 44.59 1.43 -34.69
C ARG A 189 45.37 2.71 -35.02
N ALA A 190 44.76 3.88 -34.83
CA ALA A 190 45.41 5.18 -35.00
C ALA A 190 46.65 5.31 -34.09
N ASP A 191 46.53 4.84 -32.84
CA ASP A 191 47.64 4.84 -31.89
C ASP A 191 48.81 3.97 -32.38
N ARG A 192 48.54 2.74 -32.84
CA ARG A 192 49.56 1.85 -33.40
C ARG A 192 50.24 2.41 -34.65
N GLU A 193 49.50 3.10 -35.52
CA GLU A 193 50.04 3.69 -36.75
C GLU A 193 50.88 4.96 -36.46
N SER A 194 50.59 5.67 -35.37
CA SER A 194 51.25 6.94 -35.02
C SER A 194 52.71 6.84 -34.53
N LYS A 195 53.23 5.61 -34.30
CA LYS A 195 54.64 5.26 -33.98
C LYS A 195 55.54 6.43 -33.52
N GLY A 196 55.23 7.01 -32.36
CA GLY A 196 56.11 7.95 -31.67
C GLY A 196 56.17 9.38 -32.23
N LYS A 197 55.26 9.79 -33.12
CA LYS A 197 55.11 11.21 -33.44
C LYS A 197 54.34 11.92 -32.31
N PRO A 198 54.78 13.12 -31.86
CA PRO A 198 54.08 13.87 -30.82
C PRO A 198 52.66 14.21 -31.30
N LYS A 199 51.65 13.84 -30.50
CA LYS A 199 50.24 14.06 -30.81
C LYS A 199 49.82 15.46 -30.38
N GLU A 200 49.04 16.13 -31.23
CA GLU A 200 48.36 17.37 -30.85
C GLU A 200 47.27 17.06 -29.82
N PHE A 201 47.21 17.89 -28.77
CA PHE A 201 46.28 17.76 -27.66
C PHE A 201 44.83 17.72 -28.19
N GLY A 202 44.13 16.60 -27.95
CA GLY A 202 42.75 16.39 -28.43
C GLY A 202 42.59 15.46 -29.64
N SER A 203 43.67 14.89 -30.19
CA SER A 203 43.58 13.91 -31.29
C SER A 203 44.24 12.57 -30.93
N TRP A 204 43.63 11.45 -31.34
CA TRP A 204 44.19 10.11 -31.09
C TRP A 204 45.22 9.66 -32.14
N GLY A 205 45.32 10.39 -33.25
CA GLY A 205 46.22 10.14 -34.37
C GLY A 205 45.53 10.34 -35.72
N THR A 206 46.24 10.08 -36.81
CA THR A 206 45.71 10.13 -38.18
C THR A 206 45.61 8.73 -38.77
N ILE A 207 44.47 8.36 -39.36
CA ILE A 207 44.31 7.16 -40.20
C ILE A 207 44.06 7.64 -41.63
N ASP A 208 44.83 7.15 -42.60
CA ASP A 208 44.72 7.50 -44.03
C ASP A 208 44.75 9.02 -44.34
N GLY A 209 45.45 9.80 -43.52
CA GLY A 209 45.58 11.26 -43.69
C GLY A 209 44.44 12.09 -43.08
N ALA A 210 43.41 11.44 -42.51
CA ALA A 210 42.36 12.11 -41.75
C ALA A 210 42.64 12.02 -40.23
N ALA A 211 42.50 13.13 -39.51
CA ALA A 211 42.62 13.14 -38.05
C ALA A 211 41.42 12.42 -37.43
N VAL A 212 41.69 11.43 -36.58
CA VAL A 212 40.67 10.79 -35.74
C VAL A 212 40.45 11.73 -34.56
N LEU A 213 39.51 12.64 -34.74
CA LEU A 213 38.99 13.51 -33.70
C LEU A 213 38.11 12.68 -32.77
N VAL A 214 38.20 12.96 -31.47
CA VAL A 214 37.12 12.57 -30.55
C VAL A 214 35.92 13.38 -31.00
N ASP A 215 34.83 12.74 -31.41
CA ASP A 215 33.57 13.43 -31.68
C ASP A 215 33.17 14.19 -30.42
N THR A 216 33.51 15.48 -30.37
CA THR A 216 33.06 16.43 -29.35
C THR A 216 31.60 16.83 -29.59
N GLU A 217 30.94 16.30 -30.62
CA GLU A 217 29.51 16.51 -30.89
C GLU A 217 28.58 15.77 -29.89
N PHE A 218 29.13 14.98 -28.97
CA PHE A 218 28.41 14.55 -27.76
C PHE A 218 28.47 15.57 -26.61
N GLY A 219 29.11 16.73 -26.80
CA GLY A 219 29.22 17.80 -25.80
C GLY A 219 27.97 18.65 -25.59
N ASP A 220 27.02 18.65 -26.54
CA ASP A 220 25.83 19.53 -26.49
C ASP A 220 24.49 18.78 -26.55
N ARG A 221 24.49 17.45 -26.48
CA ARG A 221 23.27 16.68 -26.24
C ARG A 221 23.23 16.22 -24.80
N GLU A 222 22.40 16.91 -24.01
CA GLU A 222 21.81 16.53 -22.72
C GLU A 222 21.08 15.18 -22.79
N SER A 223 21.79 14.14 -23.19
CA SER A 223 21.48 12.76 -22.85
C SER A 223 22.43 12.39 -21.71
N ALA A 224 22.30 13.12 -20.60
CA ALA A 224 22.45 12.49 -19.31
C ALA A 224 21.48 11.29 -19.36
N MET A 225 22.02 10.10 -19.63
CA MET A 225 21.32 8.87 -19.32
C MET A 225 20.86 9.02 -17.87
N LEU A 226 19.55 9.22 -17.71
CA LEU A 226 18.84 9.18 -16.44
C LEU A 226 19.36 7.97 -15.66
N GLY A 227 20.12 8.25 -14.61
CA GLY A 227 20.65 7.23 -13.69
C GLY A 227 21.95 6.53 -14.15
N SER A 228 22.94 7.26 -14.68
CA SER A 228 24.27 6.65 -14.83
C SER A 228 24.82 6.23 -13.47
N VAL A 229 25.15 4.94 -13.36
CA VAL A 229 25.82 4.32 -12.21
C VAL A 229 27.06 5.13 -11.82
N GLN A 230 27.69 5.84 -12.75
CA GLN A 230 28.80 6.75 -12.48
C GLN A 230 28.41 7.97 -11.63
N ASN A 231 27.26 8.61 -11.79
CA ASN A 231 26.86 9.69 -10.87
C ASN A 231 26.50 9.15 -9.48
N ALA A 232 25.99 7.91 -9.39
CA ALA A 232 25.75 7.26 -8.11
C ALA A 232 27.06 6.83 -7.43
N VAL A 233 28.03 6.30 -8.19
CA VAL A 233 29.37 5.89 -7.73
C VAL A 233 30.25 7.09 -7.41
N GLN A 234 30.21 8.15 -8.21
CA GLN A 234 30.99 9.37 -7.98
C GLN A 234 30.42 10.19 -6.81
N LYS A 235 29.09 10.25 -6.63
CA LYS A 235 28.51 10.76 -5.37
C LYS A 235 28.81 9.86 -4.17
N THR A 236 29.02 8.55 -4.34
CA THR A 236 29.47 7.70 -3.22
C THR A 236 30.96 7.88 -2.94
N GLU A 237 31.81 8.08 -3.95
CA GLU A 237 33.24 8.34 -3.74
C GLU A 237 33.51 9.74 -3.17
N GLU A 238 32.75 10.77 -3.57
CA GLU A 238 32.82 12.11 -2.97
C GLU A 238 32.12 12.21 -1.59
N SER A 239 31.29 11.23 -1.21
CA SER A 239 30.72 11.13 0.15
C SER A 239 31.40 10.09 1.05
N VAL A 240 32.51 9.49 0.58
CA VAL A 240 33.41 8.65 1.37
C VAL A 240 34.70 9.43 1.68
N GLU A 241 34.55 10.70 2.08
CA GLU A 241 35.44 11.18 3.12
C GLU A 241 35.09 10.37 4.37
N GLU A 242 36.06 9.64 4.93
CA GLU A 242 35.94 8.95 6.20
C GLU A 242 35.57 9.98 7.28
N ILE A 243 34.27 10.22 7.46
CA ILE A 243 33.74 10.88 8.65
C ILE A 243 33.90 9.86 9.77
N ASP A 244 35.09 9.84 10.37
CA ASP A 244 35.45 9.11 11.60
C ASP A 244 34.77 9.74 12.84
N GLY A 245 33.65 10.45 12.61
CA GLY A 245 32.79 11.01 13.63
C GLY A 245 31.80 9.95 14.05
N SER A 246 31.92 9.48 15.30
CA SER A 246 30.88 8.70 15.97
C SER A 246 29.51 9.28 15.63
N GLU A 247 28.68 8.53 14.88
CA GLU A 247 27.36 8.98 14.44
C GLU A 247 26.51 9.28 15.68
N THR A 248 26.46 10.55 16.09
CA THR A 248 25.62 10.99 17.20
C THR A 248 24.20 11.12 16.68
N ASN A 249 23.33 10.26 17.19
CA ASN A 249 21.91 10.29 16.99
C ASN A 249 21.33 11.57 17.63
N LEU A 250 20.65 12.44 16.87
CA LEU A 250 20.01 13.63 17.41
C LEU A 250 18.50 13.39 17.66
N VAL A 251 17.94 14.00 18.70
CA VAL A 251 16.50 14.03 18.97
C VAL A 251 16.14 15.48 19.25
N LEU A 252 15.21 16.04 18.49
CA LEU A 252 14.75 17.41 18.63
C LEU A 252 13.33 17.45 19.24
N ILE A 253 13.21 17.67 20.54
CA ILE A 253 11.89 17.84 21.17
C ILE A 253 11.44 19.28 20.98
N VAL A 254 10.35 19.51 20.25
CA VAL A 254 9.74 20.83 20.08
C VAL A 254 8.56 21.00 21.04
N ALA A 255 8.74 21.83 22.05
CA ALA A 255 7.72 22.08 23.06
C ALA A 255 7.87 23.43 23.72
N ASP A 256 6.75 24.01 24.14
CA ASP A 256 6.77 25.22 24.94
C ASP A 256 6.86 24.86 26.42
N GLU A 257 8.08 24.75 26.95
CA GLU A 257 8.31 24.47 28.37
C GLU A 257 7.87 25.62 29.29
N ASP A 258 7.66 26.82 28.74
CA ASP A 258 7.26 27.99 29.50
C ASP A 258 5.74 28.04 29.67
N GLU A 259 4.99 27.77 28.59
CA GLU A 259 3.53 27.86 28.57
C GLU A 259 2.84 26.54 28.94
N ASP A 260 3.42 25.38 28.57
CA ASP A 260 2.81 24.07 28.81
C ASP A 260 3.39 23.39 30.09
N PRO A 261 2.64 23.35 31.21
CA PRO A 261 3.10 22.72 32.44
C PRO A 261 3.31 21.20 32.29
N ILE A 262 2.62 20.57 31.33
CA ILE A 262 2.76 19.14 31.03
C ILE A 262 4.10 18.91 30.32
N ALA A 263 4.42 19.73 29.31
CA ALA A 263 5.71 19.70 28.61
C ALA A 263 6.88 19.87 29.59
N LYS A 264 6.80 20.88 30.46
CA LYS A 264 7.82 21.16 31.47
C LYS A 264 8.12 19.97 32.40
N ALA A 265 7.11 19.17 32.72
CA ALA A 265 7.27 17.97 33.54
C ALA A 265 7.72 16.73 32.74
N LEU A 266 7.27 16.60 31.49
CA LEU A 266 7.51 15.43 30.66
C LEU A 266 8.89 15.41 30.02
N ILE A 267 9.35 16.55 29.49
CA ILE A 267 10.53 16.59 28.61
C ILE A 267 11.80 16.15 29.32
N PRO A 268 12.11 16.59 30.55
CA PRO A 268 13.31 16.12 31.24
C PRO A 268 13.28 14.61 31.51
N SER A 269 12.10 14.08 31.85
CA SER A 269 11.90 12.64 32.08
C SER A 269 12.05 11.85 30.79
N PHE A 270 11.52 12.37 29.69
CA PHE A 270 11.58 11.74 28.38
C PHE A 270 13.00 11.78 27.79
N ALA A 271 13.68 12.93 27.83
CA ALA A 271 15.06 13.09 27.40
C ALA A 271 16.00 12.13 28.13
N LYS A 272 15.90 12.07 29.47
CA LYS A 272 16.67 11.12 30.28
C LYS A 272 16.40 9.66 29.90
N GLN A 273 15.15 9.30 29.63
CA GLN A 273 14.80 7.93 29.21
C GLN A 273 15.34 7.58 27.83
N LEU A 274 15.40 8.56 26.93
CA LEU A 274 16.00 8.39 25.61
C LEU A 274 17.50 8.18 25.73
N GLU A 275 18.20 9.02 26.50
CA GLU A 275 19.62 8.86 26.81
C GLU A 275 19.92 7.48 27.42
N GLU A 276 19.11 7.02 28.40
CA GLU A 276 19.25 5.68 28.99
C GLU A 276 19.02 4.53 27.99
N SER A 277 18.18 4.75 26.96
CA SER A 277 17.79 3.70 26.01
C SER A 277 18.72 3.60 24.80
N PHE A 278 19.31 4.71 24.37
CA PHE A 278 20.17 4.80 23.19
C PHE A 278 21.66 4.98 23.54
N GLY A 279 22.00 5.19 24.82
CA GLY A 279 23.37 5.36 25.31
C GLY A 279 23.97 6.73 24.95
N ASP A 280 25.28 6.85 25.14
CA ASP A 280 26.04 8.12 25.00
C ASP A 280 26.03 8.69 23.57
N ASN A 281 25.57 7.92 22.59
CA ASN A 281 25.51 8.34 21.20
C ASN A 281 24.24 9.15 20.88
N LEU A 282 23.40 9.50 21.85
CA LEU A 282 22.17 10.27 21.65
C LEU A 282 22.30 11.70 22.19
N THR A 283 22.10 12.70 21.34
CA THR A 283 21.96 14.11 21.72
C THR A 283 20.48 14.47 21.69
N VAL A 284 19.92 14.91 22.82
CA VAL A 284 18.55 15.44 22.87
C VAL A 284 18.60 16.97 22.91
N GLN A 285 18.03 17.63 21.92
CA GLN A 285 17.83 19.08 21.86
C GLN A 285 16.35 19.38 22.12
N VAL A 286 16.08 20.40 22.92
CA VAL A 286 14.72 20.90 23.14
C VAL A 286 14.63 22.28 22.49
N ALA A 287 13.68 22.47 21.58
CA ALA A 287 13.42 23.74 20.92
C ALA A 287 12.06 24.29 21.31
N LYS A 288 12.01 25.58 21.63
CA LYS A 288 10.75 26.28 21.83
C LYS A 288 10.09 26.56 20.48
N PRO A 289 8.80 26.22 20.29
CA PRO A 289 8.10 26.57 19.06
C PRO A 289 7.99 28.09 18.91
N SER A 290 8.15 28.60 17.68
CA SER A 290 7.94 30.02 17.37
C SER A 290 6.46 30.43 17.38
N SER A 291 5.57 29.46 17.22
CA SER A 291 4.12 29.64 17.15
C SER A 291 3.39 28.36 17.55
N SER A 292 2.18 28.49 18.09
CA SER A 292 1.33 27.33 18.36
C SER A 292 0.80 26.74 17.05
N LEU A 293 0.98 25.43 16.88
CA LEU A 293 0.44 24.67 15.75
C LEU A 293 -0.77 23.87 16.24
N PRO A 294 -1.93 23.92 15.57
CA PRO A 294 -3.05 23.07 15.92
C PRO A 294 -2.71 21.62 15.58
N LEU A 295 -2.23 20.84 16.55
CA LEU A 295 -2.07 19.39 16.38
C LEU A 295 -3.47 18.77 16.40
N GLY A 296 -3.81 18.03 15.34
CA GLY A 296 -5.18 17.64 15.02
C GLY A 296 -5.99 17.07 16.20
N GLY A 297 -6.84 17.92 16.78
CA GLY A 297 -7.85 17.60 17.79
C GLY A 297 -7.31 17.17 19.16
N ASN A 298 -7.58 17.98 20.19
CA ASN A 298 -7.44 17.66 21.63
C ASN A 298 -6.00 17.52 22.17
N ASP A 299 -5.14 18.53 22.02
CA ASP A 299 -3.81 18.58 22.68
C ASP A 299 -2.93 17.34 22.43
N ALA A 300 -3.13 16.71 21.28
CA ALA A 300 -2.42 15.55 20.80
C ALA A 300 -0.90 15.76 20.76
N ALA A 301 -0.12 14.78 21.23
CA ALA A 301 1.31 14.73 20.93
C ALA A 301 1.54 14.14 19.53
N CYS A 302 2.56 14.63 18.83
CA CYS A 302 3.01 14.08 17.56
C CYS A 302 4.47 13.65 17.69
N LEU A 303 4.79 12.48 17.14
CA LEU A 303 6.17 11.99 17.03
C LEU A 303 6.61 12.03 15.57
N LEU A 304 7.59 12.86 15.23
CA LEU A 304 8.19 12.90 13.89
C LEU A 304 9.47 12.05 13.89
N LEU A 305 9.55 11.04 13.04
CA LEU A 305 10.63 10.06 12.97
C LEU A 305 11.27 10.08 11.58
N PHE A 306 12.58 10.26 11.49
CA PHE A 306 13.29 10.19 10.20
C PHE A 306 13.84 8.78 9.96
N ALA A 307 13.32 8.04 8.98
CA ALA A 307 13.73 6.66 8.70
C ALA A 307 15.20 6.53 8.28
N SER A 308 15.77 7.58 7.67
CA SER A 308 17.20 7.68 7.34
C SER A 308 18.12 7.56 8.55
N SER A 309 17.56 7.79 9.73
CA SER A 309 18.27 7.85 10.98
C SER A 309 18.58 6.48 11.61
N PHE A 310 18.03 5.42 11.03
CA PHE A 310 18.12 4.08 11.59
C PHE A 310 18.90 3.17 10.66
N THR A 311 20.06 2.70 11.12
CA THR A 311 20.85 1.66 10.43
C THR A 311 20.21 0.28 10.56
N GLN A 312 19.43 0.05 11.61
CA GLN A 312 18.68 -1.19 11.87
C GLN A 312 17.23 -0.87 12.25
N PRO A 313 16.26 -1.73 11.91
CA PRO A 313 14.86 -1.49 12.23
C PRO A 313 14.70 -1.38 13.76
N PRO A 314 14.17 -0.27 14.28
CA PRO A 314 14.13 -0.02 15.70
C PRO A 314 13.02 -0.80 16.40
N LYS A 315 12.66 -2.02 15.98
CA LYS A 315 11.44 -2.70 16.47
C LYS A 315 11.35 -2.75 17.99
N LYS A 316 12.44 -3.14 18.66
CA LYS A 316 12.48 -3.12 20.14
C LYS A 316 12.59 -1.72 20.72
N ALA A 317 13.34 -0.82 20.09
CA ALA A 317 13.57 0.54 20.59
C ALA A 317 12.32 1.42 20.44
N LEU A 318 11.71 1.43 19.25
CA LEU A 318 10.45 2.09 18.92
C LEU A 318 9.31 1.52 19.76
N GLN A 319 9.16 0.19 19.84
CA GLN A 319 8.11 -0.41 20.67
C GLN A 319 8.33 -0.11 22.17
N ARG A 320 9.57 -0.11 22.66
CA ARG A 320 9.89 0.34 24.04
C ARG A 320 9.58 1.82 24.22
N MET A 321 9.93 2.67 23.26
CA MET A 321 9.69 4.11 23.34
C MET A 321 8.19 4.39 23.37
N LEU A 322 7.44 3.83 22.42
CA LEU A 322 5.98 3.98 22.34
C LEU A 322 5.25 3.33 23.52
N SER A 323 5.72 2.19 24.04
CA SER A 323 5.14 1.62 25.26
C SER A 323 5.49 2.39 26.54
N ARG A 324 6.60 3.14 26.55
CA ARG A 324 7.05 3.91 27.73
C ARG A 324 6.52 5.34 27.76
N THR A 325 6.30 5.96 26.61
CA THR A 325 5.60 7.25 26.50
C THR A 325 4.12 7.14 26.86
N ILE A 326 3.58 5.93 27.02
CA ILE A 326 2.14 5.70 27.17
C ILE A 326 1.91 4.69 28.29
N LYS A 327 1.82 5.17 29.54
CA LYS A 327 1.50 4.30 30.67
C LYS A 327 0.02 3.92 30.66
N PRO A 328 -0.35 2.67 30.99
CA PRO A 328 -1.74 2.20 31.00
C PRO A 328 -2.65 2.88 32.04
N ASN A 329 -2.13 3.73 32.93
CA ASN A 329 -2.86 4.29 34.06
C ASN A 329 -3.07 5.83 34.02
N GLY A 330 -2.96 6.47 32.85
CA GLY A 330 -3.61 7.77 32.60
C GLY A 330 -3.24 8.94 33.51
N LYS A 331 -1.99 9.06 34.00
CA LYS A 331 -1.49 10.34 34.54
C LYS A 331 -0.10 10.69 33.99
N ILE A 332 -0.14 11.79 33.23
CA ILE A 332 0.88 12.59 32.54
C ILE A 332 1.59 11.88 31.38
N GLY A 333 1.22 12.35 30.17
CA GLY A 333 1.56 11.87 28.84
C GLY A 333 0.36 11.17 28.20
N ASP A 334 -0.60 11.93 27.65
CA ASP A 334 -1.50 11.34 26.67
C ASP A 334 -0.65 10.83 25.50
N PRO A 335 -0.92 9.64 24.98
CA PRO A 335 -0.13 9.09 23.89
C PRO A 335 -0.03 10.08 22.73
N PRO A 336 1.08 10.08 21.97
CA PRO A 336 1.02 10.73 20.68
C PRO A 336 -0.17 10.15 19.92
N THR A 337 -1.02 10.99 19.37
CA THR A 337 -2.16 10.52 18.58
C THR A 337 -1.72 10.17 17.17
N GLN A 338 -0.53 10.63 16.76
CA GLN A 338 0.02 10.43 15.43
C GLN A 338 1.54 10.23 15.46
N ILE A 339 2.03 9.20 14.77
CA ILE A 339 3.45 9.01 14.43
C ILE A 339 3.63 9.39 12.97
N VAL A 340 4.44 10.41 12.69
CA VAL A 340 4.81 10.79 11.33
C VAL A 340 6.22 10.28 11.04
N CYS A 341 6.35 9.39 10.06
CA CYS A 341 7.61 8.82 9.62
C CYS A 341 8.04 9.49 8.32
N VAL A 342 9.12 10.26 8.33
CA VAL A 342 9.76 10.83 7.15
C VAL A 342 10.71 9.79 6.56
N SER A 343 10.43 9.35 5.35
CA SER A 343 11.22 8.35 4.64
C SER A 343 11.66 8.88 3.27
N SER A 344 12.48 8.09 2.56
CA SER A 344 12.90 8.41 1.21
C SER A 344 12.00 7.74 0.17
N LEU A 345 11.92 8.34 -1.02
CA LEU A 345 11.41 7.65 -2.20
C LEU A 345 12.20 6.36 -2.49
N GLY A 346 11.54 5.41 -3.14
CA GLY A 346 12.09 4.12 -3.55
C GLY A 346 11.87 2.96 -2.57
N THR A 347 11.33 3.21 -1.36
CA THR A 347 11.18 2.17 -0.33
C THR A 347 10.10 1.13 -0.64
N GLU A 348 9.14 1.40 -1.53
CA GLU A 348 8.18 0.38 -2.02
C GLU A 348 8.66 -0.28 -3.32
N ARG A 349 9.66 0.31 -3.96
CA ARG A 349 10.17 -0.07 -5.28
C ARG A 349 11.56 -0.69 -5.23
N VAL A 350 11.95 -1.22 -4.07
CA VAL A 350 13.26 -1.80 -3.81
C VAL A 350 13.68 -2.87 -4.83
N ASP A 351 12.72 -3.61 -5.40
CA ASP A 351 12.99 -4.65 -6.39
C ASP A 351 13.02 -4.14 -7.84
N LYS A 352 12.64 -2.87 -8.07
CA LYS A 352 12.56 -2.25 -9.40
C LYS A 352 13.81 -1.42 -9.67
N PHE A 353 14.30 -1.46 -10.90
CA PHE A 353 15.35 -0.56 -11.37
C PHE A 353 14.82 0.88 -11.43
N PRO A 354 15.59 1.92 -11.02
CA PRO A 354 16.99 1.88 -10.59
C PRO A 354 17.22 1.56 -9.09
N TYR A 355 16.17 1.54 -8.27
CA TYR A 355 16.26 1.37 -6.82
C TYR A 355 16.88 0.05 -6.36
N SER A 356 16.69 -1.03 -7.14
CA SER A 356 17.31 -2.32 -6.85
C SER A 356 18.84 -2.29 -6.85
N MET A 357 19.46 -1.46 -7.70
CA MET A 357 20.91 -1.26 -7.67
C MET A 357 21.34 -0.43 -6.46
N GLN A 358 20.60 0.64 -6.14
CA GLN A 358 20.88 1.46 -4.96
C GLN A 358 20.77 0.64 -3.67
N ASN A 359 19.81 -0.27 -3.62
CA ASN A 359 19.65 -1.18 -2.49
C ASN A 359 20.71 -2.29 -2.46
N PHE A 360 21.18 -2.77 -3.61
CA PHE A 360 22.26 -3.76 -3.66
C PHE A 360 23.57 -3.24 -3.05
N VAL A 361 23.87 -1.95 -3.20
CA VAL A 361 25.13 -1.32 -2.77
C VAL A 361 25.13 -0.88 -1.29
N GLY A 362 24.12 -1.23 -0.50
CA GLY A 362 24.17 -0.95 0.95
C GLY A 362 22.90 -1.20 1.75
N GLY A 363 21.86 -1.79 1.16
CA GLY A 363 20.61 -2.12 1.84
C GLY A 363 19.86 -0.93 2.44
N LYS A 364 20.23 0.31 2.08
CA LYS A 364 19.74 1.53 2.76
C LYS A 364 18.22 1.71 2.60
N LEU A 365 17.67 1.41 1.41
CA LEU A 365 16.23 1.51 1.15
C LEU A 365 15.45 0.40 1.87
N GLU A 366 15.99 -0.81 1.89
CA GLU A 366 15.41 -1.93 2.63
C GLU A 366 15.39 -1.68 4.14
N ALA A 367 16.46 -1.08 4.68
CA ALA A 367 16.50 -0.68 6.09
C ALA A 367 15.38 0.33 6.41
N ARG A 368 15.23 1.38 5.59
CA ARG A 368 14.16 2.39 5.74
C ARG A 368 12.77 1.79 5.60
N ARG A 369 12.55 0.90 4.64
CA ARG A 369 11.30 0.13 4.47
C ARG A 369 10.96 -0.67 5.73
N ARG A 370 11.95 -1.33 6.37
CA ARG A 370 11.71 -2.05 7.62
C ARG A 370 11.34 -1.12 8.79
N VAL A 371 11.82 0.13 8.79
CA VAL A 371 11.37 1.14 9.76
C VAL A 371 9.90 1.50 9.52
N GLU A 372 9.52 1.74 8.27
CA GLU A 372 8.12 1.99 7.87
C GLU A 372 7.19 0.85 8.31
N GLU A 373 7.53 -0.40 7.95
CA GLU A 373 6.78 -1.59 8.34
C GLU A 373 6.69 -1.75 9.86
N CYS A 374 7.74 -1.37 10.58
CA CYS A 374 7.76 -1.37 12.03
C CYS A 374 6.79 -0.33 12.62
N VAL A 375 6.73 0.89 12.07
CA VAL A 375 5.78 1.92 12.49
C VAL A 375 4.35 1.43 12.27
N VAL A 376 4.03 0.96 11.06
CA VAL A 376 2.71 0.43 10.71
C VAL A 376 2.32 -0.74 11.61
N SER A 377 3.21 -1.71 11.79
CA SER A 377 2.96 -2.87 12.65
C SER A 377 2.74 -2.45 14.11
N THR A 378 3.48 -1.46 14.61
CA THR A 378 3.33 -0.99 15.99
C THR A 378 1.99 -0.30 16.21
N VAL A 379 1.51 0.45 15.22
CA VAL A 379 0.17 1.05 15.28
C VAL A 379 -0.92 -0.02 15.18
N GLN A 380 -0.86 -0.91 14.19
CA GLN A 380 -1.90 -1.92 13.95
C GLN A 380 -2.02 -2.97 15.07
N THR A 381 -0.90 -3.34 15.71
CA THR A 381 -0.92 -4.32 16.82
C THR A 381 -1.48 -3.74 18.12
N ARG A 382 -1.70 -2.42 18.16
CA ARG A 382 -2.05 -1.71 19.37
C ARG A 382 -3.56 -1.49 19.46
N VAL A 383 -4.18 -2.19 20.40
CA VAL A 383 -5.57 -1.97 20.80
C VAL A 383 -5.56 -1.12 22.06
N VAL A 384 -5.37 0.19 21.93
CA VAL A 384 -5.38 1.13 23.06
C VAL A 384 -6.29 2.31 22.70
N GLU A 385 -7.06 2.79 23.66
CA GLU A 385 -7.79 4.05 23.56
C GLU A 385 -6.96 5.17 24.22
N PRO A 386 -6.72 6.31 23.55
CA PRO A 386 -7.13 6.65 22.18
C PRO A 386 -6.31 5.89 21.12
N PRO A 387 -6.88 5.68 19.92
CA PRO A 387 -6.18 5.06 18.80
C PRO A 387 -4.94 5.89 18.44
N LEU A 388 -3.87 5.17 18.07
CA LEU A 388 -2.64 5.75 17.57
C LEU A 388 -2.72 5.74 16.04
N ASP A 389 -2.52 6.87 15.38
CA ASP A 389 -2.44 6.96 13.93
C ASP A 389 -0.97 6.97 13.46
N TYR A 390 -0.72 6.61 12.21
CA TYR A 390 0.58 6.83 11.57
C TYR A 390 0.45 7.62 10.27
N THR A 391 1.49 8.32 9.85
CA THR A 391 1.62 8.90 8.52
C THR A 391 3.03 8.64 8.03
N ILE A 392 3.20 8.15 6.81
CA ILE A 392 4.54 7.98 6.22
C ILE A 392 4.68 9.01 5.10
N CYS A 393 5.57 9.98 5.26
CA CYS A 393 5.86 11.00 4.26
C CYS A 393 7.17 10.64 3.54
N LYS A 394 7.10 10.41 2.23
CA LYS A 394 8.25 10.04 1.39
C LYS A 394 8.66 11.22 0.53
N PHE A 395 9.92 11.62 0.66
CA PHE A 395 10.47 12.74 -0.09
C PHE A 395 11.65 12.28 -0.96
N GLY A 396 11.76 12.93 -2.12
CA GLY A 396 12.91 12.76 -3.01
C GLY A 396 14.14 13.51 -2.54
N ASP A 397 15.06 13.75 -3.45
CA ASP A 397 16.22 14.60 -3.18
C ASP A 397 15.72 16.01 -2.83
N LEU A 398 16.15 16.50 -1.66
CA LEU A 398 15.87 17.87 -1.22
C LEU A 398 16.71 18.84 -2.05
N VAL A 399 16.05 19.82 -2.64
CA VAL A 399 16.68 20.90 -3.40
C VAL A 399 16.37 22.21 -2.68
N GLU A 400 17.40 23.01 -2.41
CA GLU A 400 17.18 24.38 -1.93
C GLU A 400 16.50 25.17 -3.04
N SER A 401 15.41 25.87 -2.71
CA SER A 401 14.76 26.86 -3.57
C SER A 401 15.79 27.95 -3.87
N SER A 402 16.58 27.76 -4.93
CA SER A 402 17.76 28.56 -5.22
C SER A 402 17.41 30.05 -5.31
N GLY A 403 17.98 30.86 -4.43
CA GLY A 403 17.94 32.32 -4.55
C GLY A 403 18.55 32.77 -5.88
N ASP A 404 17.81 33.60 -6.62
CA ASP A 404 18.13 34.46 -7.78
C ASP A 404 19.13 34.06 -8.89
N ASP A 405 19.87 32.96 -8.78
CA ASP A 405 20.91 32.59 -9.75
C ASP A 405 20.29 31.79 -10.91
N ASP A 406 19.72 32.51 -11.88
CA ASP A 406 18.93 32.00 -13.01
C ASP A 406 19.65 30.98 -13.92
N SER A 407 20.96 30.84 -13.81
CA SER A 407 21.75 29.96 -14.70
C SER A 407 21.79 28.48 -14.29
N LYS A 408 21.37 28.13 -13.05
CA LYS A 408 21.37 26.75 -12.55
C LYS A 408 20.04 26.28 -11.95
N LYS A 409 18.97 27.05 -12.11
CA LYS A 409 17.62 26.65 -11.70
C LYS A 409 17.19 25.41 -12.49
N LYS A 410 17.48 24.23 -11.94
CA LYS A 410 16.81 22.99 -12.35
C LYS A 410 15.34 23.25 -12.10
N LYS A 411 14.57 23.49 -13.17
CA LYS A 411 13.15 23.82 -13.11
C LYS A 411 12.46 22.70 -12.35
N LEU A 412 12.13 22.95 -11.08
CA LEU A 412 11.32 22.03 -10.30
C LEU A 412 9.94 21.98 -10.96
N MET A 413 9.37 20.77 -11.00
CA MET A 413 8.01 20.57 -11.47
C MET A 413 7.02 21.27 -10.53
N GLU A 414 5.81 21.48 -11.02
CA GLU A 414 4.68 21.84 -10.17
C GLU A 414 4.53 20.84 -9.03
N TRP A 415 4.19 21.32 -7.83
CA TRP A 415 4.05 20.47 -6.67
C TRP A 415 3.00 19.38 -6.88
N ALA A 416 3.34 18.17 -6.47
CA ALA A 416 2.46 17.02 -6.54
C ALA A 416 2.49 16.20 -5.25
N LEU A 417 1.33 15.68 -4.86
CA LEU A 417 1.14 14.77 -3.74
C LEU A 417 0.44 13.51 -4.24
N MET A 418 1.01 12.34 -3.95
CA MET A 418 0.50 11.04 -4.41
C MET A 418 0.59 9.98 -3.30
N PRO A 419 -0.31 8.99 -3.29
CA PRO A 419 -0.22 7.90 -2.32
C PRO A 419 0.98 6.98 -2.58
N GLY A 420 1.57 6.46 -1.52
CA GLY A 420 2.71 5.53 -1.58
C GLY A 420 3.98 6.18 -2.09
N ASP A 421 4.63 5.51 -3.04
CA ASP A 421 5.95 5.87 -3.58
C ASP A 421 5.90 5.91 -5.11
N VAL A 422 5.07 6.81 -5.66
CA VAL A 422 4.81 6.92 -7.10
C VAL A 422 5.72 7.94 -7.77
N LEU A 423 5.99 9.05 -7.09
CA LEU A 423 6.78 10.17 -7.60
C LEU A 423 8.28 9.88 -7.52
N ASP A 424 9.06 10.47 -8.43
CA ASP A 424 10.53 10.34 -8.51
C ASP A 424 11.28 11.67 -8.52
N ASP A 425 10.53 12.76 -8.57
CA ASP A 425 11.10 14.09 -8.72
C ASP A 425 11.66 14.63 -7.39
N PRO A 426 12.68 15.50 -7.45
CA PRO A 426 13.15 16.23 -6.28
C PRO A 426 12.04 17.11 -5.69
N ILE A 427 12.18 17.47 -4.41
CA ILE A 427 11.26 18.36 -3.72
C ILE A 427 12.02 19.55 -3.13
N SER A 428 11.41 20.73 -3.14
CA SER A 428 11.99 21.87 -2.42
C SER A 428 11.87 21.68 -0.91
N VAL A 429 12.81 22.26 -0.16
CA VAL A 429 12.79 22.21 1.32
C VAL A 429 11.50 22.83 1.87
N GLU A 430 11.05 23.93 1.26
CA GLU A 430 9.80 24.63 1.61
C GLU A 430 8.57 23.75 1.35
N ALA A 431 8.48 23.11 0.18
CA ALA A 431 7.39 22.20 -0.16
C ALA A 431 7.34 20.97 0.76
N ALA A 432 8.51 20.40 1.11
CA ALA A 432 8.59 19.28 2.03
C ALA A 432 8.12 19.67 3.44
N ALA A 433 8.57 20.83 3.93
CA ALA A 433 8.14 21.36 5.23
C ALA A 433 6.64 21.68 5.25
N ALA A 434 6.13 22.31 4.20
CA ALA A 434 4.70 22.61 4.05
C ALA A 434 3.86 21.33 4.07
N THR A 435 4.26 20.32 3.30
CA THR A 435 3.58 19.03 3.23
C THR A 435 3.57 18.34 4.60
N LEU A 436 4.68 18.38 5.34
CA LEU A 436 4.76 17.83 6.70
C LEU A 436 3.82 18.55 7.67
N VAL A 437 3.81 19.89 7.63
CA VAL A 437 2.93 20.69 8.48
C VAL A 437 1.47 20.38 8.17
N GLN A 438 1.10 20.33 6.90
CA GLN A 438 -0.25 19.98 6.47
C GLN A 438 -0.65 18.58 6.95
N ALA A 439 0.21 17.58 6.76
CA ALA A 439 -0.02 16.21 7.20
C ALA A 439 -0.18 16.04 8.72
N VAL A 440 0.53 16.85 9.52
CA VAL A 440 0.51 16.79 10.99
C VAL A 440 -0.68 17.59 11.56
N ALA A 441 -0.93 18.79 11.04
CA ALA A 441 -1.80 19.77 11.68
C ALA A 441 -3.21 19.80 11.09
N PHE A 442 -3.29 19.88 9.77
CA PHE A 442 -4.49 20.35 9.09
C PHE A 442 -5.24 19.26 8.36
N GLN A 443 -4.57 18.16 8.00
CA GLN A 443 -5.09 17.15 7.09
C GLN A 443 -5.38 15.81 7.79
N PRO A 444 -6.63 15.55 8.22
CA PRO A 444 -7.02 14.25 8.78
C PRO A 444 -6.77 13.10 7.80
N MET A 445 -6.82 13.40 6.49
CA MET A 445 -6.59 12.43 5.42
C MET A 445 -5.12 11.97 5.33
N ALA A 446 -4.19 12.59 6.06
CA ALA A 446 -2.84 12.07 6.18
C ALA A 446 -2.75 10.90 7.17
N ARG A 447 -3.76 10.69 8.02
CA ARG A 447 -3.74 9.68 9.08
C ARG A 447 -3.94 8.27 8.49
N ASN A 448 -3.12 7.36 8.98
CA ASN A 448 -2.99 5.97 8.52
C ASN A 448 -2.69 5.85 7.02
N ALA A 449 -1.98 6.84 6.45
CA ALA A 449 -1.63 6.91 5.04
C ALA A 449 -0.11 6.91 4.82
N SER A 450 0.30 6.41 3.65
CA SER A 450 1.63 6.56 3.08
C SER A 450 1.52 7.52 1.90
N LEU A 451 2.32 8.57 1.88
CA LEU A 451 2.29 9.63 0.87
C LEU A 451 3.69 9.91 0.35
N CYS A 452 3.77 10.35 -0.89
CA CYS A 452 4.95 10.96 -1.47
C CYS A 452 4.62 12.36 -1.97
N ALA A 453 5.59 13.27 -1.89
CA ALA A 453 5.48 14.59 -2.48
C ALA A 453 6.74 14.93 -3.27
N SER A 454 6.56 15.71 -4.33
CA SER A 454 7.64 16.25 -5.16
C SER A 454 7.31 17.64 -5.69
N GLY A 455 8.29 18.31 -6.29
CA GLY A 455 8.14 19.64 -6.90
C GLY A 455 8.39 20.79 -5.94
N ASP A 456 7.93 21.97 -6.33
CA ASP A 456 8.08 23.21 -5.56
C ASP A 456 6.72 23.84 -5.24
N VAL A 457 6.59 24.38 -4.03
CA VAL A 457 5.37 25.01 -3.51
C VAL A 457 5.69 26.46 -3.21
N ALA A 458 5.13 27.37 -4.00
CA ALA A 458 5.00 28.73 -3.55
C ALA A 458 3.89 28.76 -2.48
N LEU A 459 4.28 28.85 -1.20
CA LEU A 459 3.38 28.81 -0.05
C LEU A 459 2.23 29.84 -0.15
N ASP A 460 2.48 30.97 -0.81
CA ASP A 460 1.49 32.04 -1.00
C ASP A 460 0.47 31.73 -2.09
N THR A 461 0.73 30.75 -2.97
CA THR A 461 -0.16 30.42 -4.08
C THR A 461 -1.07 29.25 -3.79
N VAL A 462 -0.63 28.29 -2.97
CA VAL A 462 -1.41 27.07 -2.72
C VAL A 462 -2.50 27.34 -1.68
N THR A 463 -3.75 27.22 -2.11
CA THR A 463 -4.94 27.43 -1.29
C THR A 463 -5.22 26.22 -0.39
N ASP A 464 -5.94 26.43 0.72
CA ASP A 464 -6.38 25.32 1.60
C ASP A 464 -7.21 24.28 0.83
N ASP A 465 -8.01 24.72 -0.16
CA ASP A 465 -8.81 23.84 -1.01
C ASP A 465 -7.93 22.91 -1.90
N GLU A 466 -6.78 23.40 -2.38
CA GLU A 466 -5.82 22.59 -3.14
C GLU A 466 -5.10 21.58 -2.25
N TRP A 467 -4.76 21.96 -1.02
CA TRP A 467 -4.23 21.03 -0.02
C TRP A 467 -5.24 19.94 0.30
N ASP A 468 -6.48 20.31 0.62
CA ASP A 468 -7.56 19.37 0.89
C ASP A 468 -7.76 18.40 -0.29
N GLU A 469 -7.73 18.92 -1.52
CA GLU A 469 -7.85 18.11 -2.73
C GLU A 469 -6.70 17.11 -2.91
N ALA A 470 -5.47 17.57 -2.68
CA ALA A 470 -4.28 16.74 -2.80
C ALA A 470 -4.30 15.62 -1.75
N PHE A 471 -4.62 15.96 -0.49
CA PHE A 471 -4.66 15.00 0.62
C PHE A 471 -5.84 14.02 0.53
N LEU A 472 -6.93 14.39 -0.14
CA LEU A 472 -8.02 13.44 -0.46
C LEU A 472 -7.56 12.26 -1.32
N ARG A 473 -6.42 12.37 -2.03
CA ARG A 473 -5.81 11.24 -2.76
C ARG A 473 -5.17 10.20 -1.84
N LEU A 474 -4.84 10.58 -0.60
CA LEU A 474 -4.03 9.78 0.32
C LEU A 474 -4.86 8.90 1.25
N SER A 475 -5.96 9.43 1.75
CA SER A 475 -6.87 8.68 2.62
C SER A 475 -8.26 8.63 2.03
N GLY A 476 -8.74 7.41 2.02
CA GLY A 476 -10.15 7.13 2.01
C GLY A 476 -10.59 6.43 0.74
N PRO A 477 -11.87 6.56 0.41
CA PRO A 477 -12.50 5.74 -0.61
C PRO A 477 -11.88 5.90 -2.00
N GLU A 478 -11.12 6.96 -2.30
CA GLU A 478 -10.64 7.24 -3.66
C GLU A 478 -9.77 6.10 -4.21
N LEU A 479 -10.25 5.47 -5.27
CA LEU A 479 -9.63 4.32 -5.93
C LEU A 479 -8.77 4.75 -7.13
N LYS A 480 -9.25 5.74 -7.90
CA LYS A 480 -8.58 6.24 -9.10
C LYS A 480 -9.11 7.63 -9.47
N ARG A 481 -8.24 8.44 -10.05
CA ARG A 481 -8.56 9.76 -10.62
C ARG A 481 -8.14 9.78 -12.09
N PHE A 482 -8.98 10.38 -12.94
CA PHE A 482 -8.70 10.68 -14.33
C PHE A 482 -8.80 12.18 -14.51
N ASP A 483 -7.68 12.82 -14.80
CA ASP A 483 -7.60 14.26 -14.99
C ASP A 483 -7.97 14.65 -16.44
N GLU A 484 -8.07 15.96 -16.69
CA GLU A 484 -8.54 16.52 -17.95
C GLU A 484 -7.72 16.05 -19.16
N ASP A 485 -6.40 15.95 -19.02
CA ASP A 485 -5.49 15.51 -20.09
C ASP A 485 -5.79 14.08 -20.57
N PHE A 486 -6.37 13.27 -19.69
CA PHE A 486 -6.82 11.93 -20.04
C PHE A 486 -8.20 11.93 -20.71
N LEU A 487 -9.06 12.88 -20.36
CA LEU A 487 -10.45 12.93 -20.78
C LEU A 487 -10.67 13.71 -22.07
N LEU A 488 -9.87 14.75 -22.32
CA LEU A 488 -10.06 15.68 -23.43
C LEU A 488 -8.93 15.60 -24.45
N LYS A 489 -9.23 16.04 -25.67
CA LYS A 489 -8.22 16.31 -26.70
C LYS A 489 -7.70 17.74 -26.51
N GLU A 490 -6.46 17.98 -26.93
CA GLU A 490 -5.85 19.32 -26.82
C GLU A 490 -6.77 20.39 -27.47
N GLY A 491 -7.13 21.41 -26.69
CA GLY A 491 -7.95 22.54 -27.15
C GLY A 491 -9.46 22.43 -26.86
N GLU A 492 -9.95 21.30 -26.32
CA GLU A 492 -11.34 21.19 -25.88
C GLU A 492 -11.56 21.83 -24.50
N VAL A 493 -12.72 22.45 -24.29
CA VAL A 493 -13.10 23.06 -23.01
C VAL A 493 -13.95 22.08 -22.21
N GLY A 494 -13.48 21.68 -21.02
CA GLY A 494 -14.14 20.66 -20.20
C GLY A 494 -15.58 20.96 -19.80
N LYS A 495 -15.95 22.24 -19.70
CA LYS A 495 -17.32 22.67 -19.35
C LYS A 495 -18.37 22.20 -20.35
N ASP A 496 -18.07 22.24 -21.65
CA ASP A 496 -19.04 21.90 -22.71
C ASP A 496 -19.25 20.38 -22.81
N ARG A 497 -18.26 19.60 -22.35
CA ARG A 497 -18.27 18.14 -22.34
C ARG A 497 -18.83 17.54 -21.06
N LEU A 498 -19.01 18.33 -19.99
CA LEU A 498 -19.40 17.84 -18.66
C LEU A 498 -20.70 17.03 -18.70
N ASP A 499 -21.76 17.57 -19.29
CA ASP A 499 -23.07 16.92 -19.34
C ASP A 499 -23.03 15.63 -20.16
N SER A 500 -22.30 15.65 -21.28
CA SER A 500 -22.10 14.47 -22.13
C SER A 500 -21.33 13.37 -21.39
N LEU A 501 -20.28 13.72 -20.65
CA LEU A 501 -19.50 12.77 -19.86
C LEU A 501 -20.29 12.23 -18.66
N CYS A 502 -21.07 13.08 -17.99
CA CYS A 502 -21.96 12.65 -16.91
C CYS A 502 -22.99 11.64 -17.41
N PHE A 503 -23.63 11.93 -18.55
CA PHE A 503 -24.58 11.04 -19.18
C PHE A 503 -23.91 9.72 -19.59
N PHE A 504 -22.74 9.78 -20.22
CA PHE A 504 -21.97 8.61 -20.59
C PHE A 504 -21.64 7.71 -19.40
N VAL A 505 -21.10 8.28 -18.31
CA VAL A 505 -20.74 7.51 -17.10
C VAL A 505 -21.97 6.88 -16.45
N GLN A 506 -23.11 7.57 -16.47
CA GLN A 506 -24.37 7.04 -15.95
C GLN A 506 -24.89 5.86 -16.79
N GLU A 507 -24.93 6.01 -18.12
CA GLU A 507 -25.34 4.93 -19.03
C GLU A 507 -24.38 3.75 -18.96
N TRP A 508 -23.07 4.01 -18.91
CA TRP A 508 -22.05 2.98 -18.72
C TRP A 508 -22.26 2.19 -17.43
N GLY A 509 -22.50 2.88 -16.30
CA GLY A 509 -22.70 2.21 -15.01
C GLY A 509 -24.01 1.43 -14.97
N ASN A 510 -25.08 1.92 -15.61
CA ASN A 510 -26.35 1.22 -15.79
C ASN A 510 -26.18 -0.04 -16.65
N TYR A 511 -25.46 0.08 -17.77
CA TYR A 511 -25.10 -1.05 -18.62
C TYR A 511 -24.30 -2.10 -17.85
N LEU A 512 -23.30 -1.66 -17.08
CA LEU A 512 -22.49 -2.57 -16.27
C LEU A 512 -23.32 -3.30 -15.21
N ALA A 513 -24.32 -2.64 -14.60
CA ALA A 513 -25.18 -3.25 -13.60
C ALA A 513 -26.25 -4.20 -14.16
N THR A 514 -26.74 -3.93 -15.36
CA THR A 514 -27.77 -4.76 -16.01
C THR A 514 -27.19 -5.96 -16.74
N ASN A 515 -25.96 -5.86 -17.26
CA ASN A 515 -25.32 -6.94 -17.99
C ASN A 515 -24.80 -8.05 -17.06
N LYS A 516 -25.40 -9.24 -17.15
CA LYS A 516 -24.99 -10.43 -16.36
C LYS A 516 -23.60 -10.95 -16.73
N ASN A 517 -23.13 -10.68 -17.95
CA ASN A 517 -21.83 -11.12 -18.46
C ASN A 517 -20.75 -10.04 -18.32
N ASN A 518 -20.91 -9.15 -17.33
CA ASN A 518 -19.95 -8.09 -17.05
C ASN A 518 -18.63 -8.59 -16.43
N GLY A 519 -18.43 -9.90 -16.23
CA GLY A 519 -17.20 -10.47 -15.66
C GLY A 519 -16.90 -10.02 -14.22
N LEU A 520 -17.86 -9.41 -13.52
CA LEU A 520 -17.73 -9.08 -12.11
C LEU A 520 -18.06 -10.31 -11.28
N THR A 521 -17.20 -10.60 -10.29
CA THR A 521 -17.44 -11.71 -9.35
C THR A 521 -18.59 -11.42 -8.38
N THR A 522 -19.04 -10.16 -8.33
CA THR A 522 -20.12 -9.69 -7.46
C THR A 522 -21.19 -8.94 -8.27
N PRO A 523 -22.48 -9.28 -8.10
CA PRO A 523 -23.58 -8.51 -8.68
C PRO A 523 -23.61 -7.10 -8.10
N ILE A 524 -23.86 -6.12 -8.96
CA ILE A 524 -23.91 -4.70 -8.58
C ILE A 524 -25.29 -4.12 -8.88
N ARG A 525 -25.68 -3.09 -8.13
CA ARG A 525 -26.81 -2.20 -8.40
C ARG A 525 -26.29 -0.82 -8.71
N SER A 526 -26.75 -0.21 -9.81
CA SER A 526 -26.48 1.20 -10.09
C SER A 526 -27.49 2.12 -9.41
N GLU A 527 -27.02 3.25 -8.91
CA GLU A 527 -27.81 4.37 -8.39
C GLU A 527 -27.16 5.67 -8.85
N TYR A 528 -27.94 6.70 -9.18
CA TYR A 528 -27.36 8.01 -9.50
C TYR A 528 -26.66 8.61 -8.27
N SER A 529 -25.47 9.17 -8.46
CA SER A 529 -24.80 9.92 -7.40
C SER A 529 -25.51 11.25 -7.15
N SER A 530 -25.39 11.77 -5.93
CA SER A 530 -25.80 13.15 -5.65
C SER A 530 -25.02 14.13 -6.54
N THR A 531 -25.73 15.13 -7.05
CA THR A 531 -25.18 16.25 -7.82
C THR A 531 -24.64 17.37 -6.93
N GLU A 532 -24.86 17.29 -5.61
CA GLU A 532 -24.35 18.29 -4.68
C GLU A 532 -22.82 18.18 -4.55
N PRO A 533 -22.08 19.30 -4.70
CA PRO A 533 -20.64 19.31 -4.50
C PRO A 533 -20.31 19.01 -3.03
N THR A 534 -19.29 18.21 -2.81
CA THR A 534 -18.85 17.82 -1.45
C THR A 534 -17.78 18.74 -0.88
N THR A 535 -17.10 19.49 -1.75
CA THR A 535 -16.03 20.42 -1.41
C THR A 535 -16.29 21.75 -2.11
N ASN A 536 -15.77 22.85 -1.57
CA ASN A 536 -15.93 24.18 -2.16
C ASN A 536 -15.20 24.29 -3.51
N SER A 537 -14.14 23.49 -3.70
CA SER A 537 -13.36 23.40 -4.94
C SER A 537 -14.15 22.84 -6.14
N VAL A 538 -15.27 22.14 -5.91
CA VAL A 538 -16.06 21.56 -7.00
C VAL A 538 -17.24 22.48 -7.35
N GLN A 539 -17.32 22.91 -8.60
CA GLN A 539 -18.41 23.75 -9.08
C GLN A 539 -19.64 22.92 -9.43
N LEU A 540 -19.46 21.86 -10.22
CA LEU A 540 -20.52 20.96 -10.67
C LEU A 540 -20.07 19.52 -10.49
N ARG A 541 -21.05 18.66 -10.16
CA ARG A 541 -20.81 17.24 -9.91
C ARG A 541 -21.96 16.41 -10.47
N GLY A 542 -21.61 15.32 -11.14
CA GLY A 542 -22.52 14.27 -11.58
C GLY A 542 -21.86 12.90 -11.42
N GLY A 543 -22.61 11.82 -11.60
CA GLY A 543 -22.00 10.49 -11.56
C GLY A 543 -22.97 9.36 -11.22
N ILE A 544 -22.39 8.20 -10.93
CA ILE A 544 -23.09 6.96 -10.66
C ILE A 544 -22.43 6.20 -9.50
N ARG A 545 -23.26 5.53 -8.71
CA ARG A 545 -22.87 4.66 -7.61
C ARG A 545 -23.21 3.22 -7.95
N LEU A 546 -22.22 2.35 -7.83
CA LEU A 546 -22.28 0.92 -8.09
C LEU A 546 -22.18 0.19 -6.75
N ILE A 547 -23.32 -0.18 -6.18
CA ILE A 547 -23.42 -0.84 -4.87
C ILE A 547 -23.27 -2.35 -5.05
N PHE A 548 -22.38 -2.97 -4.30
CA PHE A 548 -22.19 -4.42 -4.33
C PHE A 548 -23.32 -5.14 -3.60
N LEU A 549 -24.11 -5.90 -4.34
CA LEU A 549 -25.19 -6.69 -3.77
C LEU A 549 -24.64 -7.89 -2.97
N PRO A 550 -25.38 -8.35 -1.95
CA PRO A 550 -24.91 -9.39 -1.06
C PRO A 550 -25.06 -10.73 -1.78
N THR A 551 -23.94 -11.40 -2.01
CA THR A 551 -23.95 -12.78 -2.48
C THR A 551 -24.15 -13.69 -1.28
N ASN A 552 -25.11 -14.62 -1.36
CA ASN A 552 -25.36 -15.59 -0.28
C ASN A 552 -24.13 -16.47 0.06
N THR A 553 -23.09 -16.41 -0.76
CA THR A 553 -21.80 -17.03 -0.50
C THR A 553 -21.10 -16.45 0.74
N GLY A 554 -21.28 -15.17 1.09
CA GLY A 554 -20.50 -14.48 2.13
C GLY A 554 -20.87 -14.78 3.59
N LYS A 555 -22.06 -15.31 3.89
CA LYS A 555 -22.54 -15.49 5.28
C LYS A 555 -21.81 -16.57 6.08
N ARG A 556 -20.96 -17.37 5.44
CA ARG A 556 -20.18 -18.45 6.07
C ARG A 556 -18.67 -18.29 5.96
N TYR A 557 -18.17 -17.28 5.23
CA TYR A 557 -16.74 -17.04 5.15
C TYR A 557 -16.29 -16.30 6.42
N LEU A 558 -15.65 -17.04 7.33
CA LEU A 558 -14.82 -16.46 8.37
C LEU A 558 -13.57 -15.91 7.70
N ASN A 559 -13.09 -14.73 8.13
CA ASN A 559 -11.78 -14.29 7.67
C ASN A 559 -10.72 -15.29 8.19
N LYS A 560 -9.60 -15.43 7.48
CA LYS A 560 -8.54 -16.42 7.79
C LYS A 560 -7.99 -16.30 9.23
N ALA A 561 -7.98 -15.10 9.79
CA ALA A 561 -7.52 -14.85 11.16
C ALA A 561 -8.57 -15.27 12.20
N GLU A 562 -9.85 -15.11 11.90
CA GLU A 562 -10.98 -15.49 12.74
C GLU A 562 -11.19 -17.01 12.73
N GLU A 563 -10.97 -17.65 11.57
CA GLU A 563 -10.92 -19.10 11.42
C GLU A 563 -9.77 -19.71 12.26
N ARG A 564 -8.57 -19.14 12.19
CA ARG A 564 -7.43 -19.54 13.03
C ARG A 564 -7.71 -19.38 14.53
N LYS A 565 -8.32 -18.27 14.94
CA LYS A 565 -8.70 -18.05 16.36
C LYS A 565 -9.72 -19.08 16.84
N ARG A 566 -10.71 -19.45 16.04
CA ARG A 566 -11.71 -20.46 16.42
C ARG A 566 -11.13 -21.87 16.44
N GLN A 567 -10.29 -22.22 15.47
CA GLN A 567 -9.56 -23.50 15.48
C GLN A 567 -8.68 -23.64 16.73
N SER A 568 -8.00 -22.57 17.15
CA SER A 568 -7.19 -22.57 18.37
C SER A 568 -8.00 -22.72 19.67
N LYS A 569 -9.32 -22.45 19.63
CA LYS A 569 -10.22 -22.52 20.80
C LYS A 569 -11.04 -23.81 20.87
N GLY A 570 -11.00 -24.67 19.85
CA GLY A 570 -11.78 -25.92 19.82
C GLY A 570 -13.31 -25.73 19.83
N GLU A 571 -13.81 -24.53 19.53
CA GLU A 571 -15.25 -24.24 19.50
C GLU A 571 -15.90 -24.84 18.25
N SER A 572 -17.00 -25.57 18.43
CA SER A 572 -17.77 -26.14 17.31
C SER A 572 -18.40 -25.04 16.45
N ILE A 573 -18.40 -25.26 15.13
CA ILE A 573 -18.73 -24.26 14.09
C ILE A 573 -20.25 -24.04 14.01
N ILE A 574 -20.85 -23.48 15.04
CA ILE A 574 -22.17 -22.83 14.92
C ILE A 574 -21.86 -21.34 14.74
N ILE A 575 -21.82 -20.90 13.48
CA ILE A 575 -21.60 -19.49 13.15
C ILE A 575 -22.92 -18.76 13.41
N PRO A 576 -23.01 -17.86 14.41
CA PRO A 576 -24.21 -17.05 14.60
C PRO A 576 -24.45 -16.22 13.34
N LEU A 577 -25.71 -16.12 12.94
CA LEU A 577 -26.12 -15.33 11.78
C LEU A 577 -25.80 -13.86 12.08
N ARG A 578 -24.66 -13.37 11.59
CA ARG A 578 -24.31 -11.94 11.70
C ARG A 578 -25.40 -11.11 11.02
N GLU A 579 -25.68 -9.94 11.58
CA GLU A 579 -26.42 -8.90 10.88
C GLU A 579 -25.75 -8.67 9.53
N LYS A 580 -26.54 -8.38 8.49
CA LYS A 580 -26.00 -8.26 7.13
C LYS A 580 -24.93 -7.17 7.15
N PRO A 581 -23.65 -7.48 6.85
CA PRO A 581 -22.62 -6.46 6.81
C PRO A 581 -23.02 -5.38 5.80
N GLY A 582 -22.58 -4.14 6.06
CA GLY A 582 -22.80 -3.02 5.15
C GLY A 582 -22.34 -3.38 3.73
N GLU A 583 -23.19 -3.10 2.75
CA GLU A 583 -22.87 -3.30 1.34
C GLU A 583 -22.01 -2.14 0.85
N GLY A 584 -20.71 -2.39 0.72
CA GLY A 584 -19.79 -1.45 0.08
C GLY A 584 -20.11 -1.27 -1.40
N GLY A 585 -19.43 -0.32 -2.04
CA GLY A 585 -19.59 -0.10 -3.47
C GLY A 585 -18.54 0.85 -4.03
N VAL A 586 -18.68 1.20 -5.29
CA VAL A 586 -17.83 2.15 -6.01
C VAL A 586 -18.69 3.26 -6.57
N GLU A 587 -18.36 4.51 -6.28
CA GLU A 587 -18.97 5.72 -6.81
C GLU A 587 -18.02 6.39 -7.80
N VAL A 588 -18.49 6.56 -9.03
CA VAL A 588 -17.79 7.26 -10.12
C VAL A 588 -18.40 8.64 -10.24
N LEU A 589 -17.57 9.67 -10.06
CA LEU A 589 -17.97 11.06 -10.02
C LEU A 589 -17.30 11.81 -11.16
N VAL A 590 -18.08 12.55 -11.93
CA VAL A 590 -17.60 13.52 -12.90
C VAL A 590 -17.72 14.89 -12.22
N GLU A 591 -16.60 15.61 -12.16
CA GLU A 591 -16.49 16.88 -11.42
C GLU A 591 -15.89 17.95 -12.31
N LEU A 592 -16.42 19.17 -12.22
CA LEU A 592 -15.82 20.38 -12.78
C LEU A 592 -15.21 21.19 -11.65
N VAL A 593 -13.90 21.38 -11.69
CA VAL A 593 -13.15 22.11 -10.65
C VAL A 593 -13.35 23.62 -10.86
N ARG A 594 -13.66 24.36 -9.79
CA ARG A 594 -14.05 25.77 -9.85
C ARG A 594 -12.93 26.66 -10.38
N ASP A 595 -11.73 26.53 -9.84
CA ASP A 595 -10.65 27.49 -10.10
C ASP A 595 -9.95 27.23 -11.43
N SER A 596 -9.78 25.97 -11.77
CA SER A 596 -9.08 25.56 -12.98
C SER A 596 -10.02 25.31 -14.16
N GLN A 597 -11.34 25.25 -13.93
CA GLN A 597 -12.36 24.85 -14.92
C GLN A 597 -12.07 23.49 -15.59
N ARG A 598 -11.23 22.67 -14.95
CA ARG A 598 -10.80 21.38 -15.49
C ARG A 598 -11.83 20.32 -15.20
N LEU A 599 -12.11 19.50 -16.21
CA LEU A 599 -12.95 18.32 -16.09
C LEU A 599 -12.15 17.16 -15.49
N ARG A 600 -12.71 16.46 -14.49
CA ARG A 600 -12.09 15.26 -13.92
C ARG A 600 -13.11 14.18 -13.62
N VAL A 601 -12.66 12.92 -13.64
CA VAL A 601 -13.44 11.77 -13.17
C VAL A 601 -12.75 11.15 -11.96
N ARG A 602 -13.46 11.11 -10.83
CA ARG A 602 -12.99 10.55 -9.57
C ARG A 602 -13.78 9.29 -9.22
N VAL A 603 -13.07 8.21 -8.97
CA VAL A 603 -13.65 6.94 -8.53
C VAL A 603 -13.36 6.76 -7.05
N ARG A 604 -14.37 6.50 -6.23
CA ARG A 604 -14.21 6.31 -4.79
C ARG A 604 -15.11 5.20 -4.25
N ARG A 605 -14.70 4.46 -3.22
CA ARG A 605 -15.56 3.56 -2.45
C ARG A 605 -16.75 4.31 -1.83
N CYS A 606 -17.90 3.68 -1.76
CA CYS A 606 -19.08 4.22 -1.08
C CYS A 606 -19.61 3.21 -0.07
N ASN A 607 -20.41 3.68 0.88
CA ASN A 607 -21.03 2.85 1.94
C ASN A 607 -19.98 2.09 2.79
N MET A 608 -18.88 2.76 3.12
CA MET A 608 -17.85 2.25 4.02
C MET A 608 -18.30 2.41 5.48
N ILE A 609 -19.05 1.43 5.99
CA ILE A 609 -19.45 1.32 7.40
C ILE A 609 -18.43 0.39 8.09
N ASP A 610 -18.28 0.50 9.41
CA ASP A 610 -17.58 -0.50 10.21
C ASP A 610 -18.20 -1.88 9.91
N ASP A 611 -17.40 -2.85 9.43
CA ASP A 611 -17.80 -4.16 8.89
C ASP A 611 -18.14 -4.26 7.39
N THR A 612 -18.03 -3.18 6.61
CA THR A 612 -18.18 -3.26 5.15
C THR A 612 -17.05 -4.12 4.56
N VAL A 613 -17.43 -5.16 3.82
CA VAL A 613 -16.47 -6.04 3.11
C VAL A 613 -16.03 -5.37 1.81
N VAL A 614 -14.74 -5.06 1.72
CA VAL A 614 -14.09 -4.53 0.51
C VAL A 614 -13.95 -5.64 -0.54
N LYS A 615 -14.30 -5.34 -1.80
CA LYS A 615 -14.31 -6.32 -2.90
C LYS A 615 -13.29 -5.94 -3.97
N GLU A 616 -12.02 -5.96 -3.58
CA GLU A 616 -10.88 -5.48 -4.39
C GLU A 616 -10.84 -6.03 -5.83
N MET A 617 -11.19 -7.31 -6.03
CA MET A 617 -11.24 -7.92 -7.37
C MET A 617 -12.34 -7.33 -8.26
N SER A 618 -13.51 -7.01 -7.68
CA SER A 618 -14.58 -6.34 -8.42
C SER A 618 -14.24 -4.85 -8.63
N GLU A 619 -13.66 -4.18 -7.64
CA GLU A 619 -13.21 -2.79 -7.72
C GLU A 619 -12.19 -2.59 -8.86
N SER A 620 -11.13 -3.42 -8.90
CA SER A 620 -10.13 -3.39 -9.98
C SER A 620 -10.72 -3.69 -11.35
N SER A 621 -11.65 -4.64 -11.45
CA SER A 621 -12.35 -4.94 -12.70
C SER A 621 -13.20 -3.77 -13.20
N ILE A 622 -13.89 -3.06 -12.29
CA ILE A 622 -14.66 -1.85 -12.59
C ILE A 622 -13.73 -0.74 -13.09
N LEU A 623 -12.61 -0.49 -12.39
CA LEU A 623 -11.63 0.53 -12.77
C LEU A 623 -11.05 0.31 -14.17
N ASN A 624 -10.63 -0.92 -14.47
CA ASN A 624 -10.06 -1.26 -15.79
C ASN A 624 -11.08 -1.11 -16.92
N LYS A 625 -12.35 -1.40 -16.65
CA LYS A 625 -13.43 -1.23 -17.62
C LYS A 625 -13.80 0.23 -17.83
N LEU A 626 -13.82 1.01 -16.74
CA LEU A 626 -14.08 2.44 -16.80
C LEU A 626 -12.98 3.16 -17.58
N GLU A 627 -11.71 2.85 -17.31
CA GLU A 627 -10.57 3.44 -18.02
C GLU A 627 -10.64 3.21 -19.54
N LYS A 628 -10.96 1.98 -19.96
CA LYS A 628 -11.19 1.67 -21.39
C LYS A 628 -12.37 2.45 -21.96
N ALA A 629 -13.49 2.47 -21.25
CA ALA A 629 -14.69 3.17 -21.69
C ALA A 629 -14.47 4.69 -21.81
N LEU A 630 -13.72 5.30 -20.88
CA LEU A 630 -13.36 6.72 -20.95
C LEU A 630 -12.39 7.02 -22.09
N ALA A 631 -11.44 6.11 -22.38
CA ALA A 631 -10.56 6.24 -23.53
C ALA A 631 -11.35 6.16 -24.85
N ASP A 632 -12.27 5.20 -24.96
CA ASP A 632 -13.15 5.06 -26.12
C ASP A 632 -14.04 6.31 -26.29
N TRP A 633 -14.62 6.82 -25.21
CA TRP A 633 -15.44 8.06 -25.21
C TRP A 633 -14.65 9.30 -25.65
N ARG A 634 -13.39 9.42 -25.21
CA ARG A 634 -12.49 10.50 -25.66
C ARG A 634 -12.22 10.42 -27.16
N ASP A 635 -12.05 9.21 -27.68
CA ASP A 635 -11.71 8.98 -29.08
C ASP A 635 -12.91 9.15 -30.01
N GLU A 636 -14.11 8.79 -29.56
CA GLU A 636 -15.37 9.04 -30.25
C GLU A 636 -15.49 10.53 -30.59
N ARG A 637 -15.54 10.82 -31.90
CA ARG A 637 -15.90 12.16 -32.36
C ARG A 637 -17.33 12.41 -31.90
N PRO A 638 -17.66 13.60 -31.37
CA PRO A 638 -19.06 13.97 -31.25
C PRO A 638 -19.67 13.77 -32.63
N VAL A 639 -20.64 12.86 -32.72
CA VAL A 639 -21.51 12.78 -33.89
C VAL A 639 -22.21 14.13 -33.90
N GLU A 640 -21.77 15.05 -34.75
CA GLU A 640 -22.50 16.27 -35.06
C GLU A 640 -23.81 15.81 -35.69
N TRP A 641 -24.85 15.64 -34.87
CA TRP A 641 -26.20 15.50 -35.38
C TRP A 641 -26.49 16.80 -36.11
N THR A 642 -26.50 16.73 -37.44
CA THR A 642 -26.88 17.89 -38.24
C THR A 642 -28.34 18.24 -37.93
N GLU A 643 -28.72 19.52 -38.00
CA GLU A 643 -30.14 19.93 -37.85
C GLU A 643 -31.08 19.24 -38.85
N GLU A 644 -30.54 18.62 -39.91
CA GLU A 644 -31.30 17.80 -40.86
C GLU A 644 -31.58 16.37 -40.37
N GLU A 645 -30.87 15.90 -39.34
CA GLU A 645 -31.02 14.56 -38.74
C GLU A 645 -31.83 14.55 -37.42
N MET A 646 -32.07 15.73 -36.82
CA MET A 646 -33.03 15.96 -35.72
C MET A 646 -34.41 16.31 -36.28
#